data_AF-A0A2C9TZG3-F1
#
_entry.id   AF-A0A2C9TZG3-F1
#
_cell.length_a   1.000
_cell.length_b   1.000
_cell.length_c   1.000
_cell.angle_alpha   90.00
_cell.angle_beta   90.00
_cell.angle_gamma   90.00
#
_symmetry.space_group_name_H-M   'P 1'
#
loop_
_entity.id
_entity.type
_entity.pdbx_description
1 polymer ?
#
loop_
_entity_poly.entity_id
_entity_poly.type
_entity_poly.pdbx_seq_one_letter_code
_entity_poly.pdbx_strand_id
1 'polypeptide(L)'
;MEEKEKKFLTVAPFQCAWRKDLKFREAGRGCVAFDAFAHNDVTLVFRENVGSQHYHYKRDNSPHYTVILGSHRNRRLKIEVDGKTEVDVEGIGLCCSSAFQSYWICVYDGLISIGKGRYPFQNLVFQWLDSNPNCSVRYVGLSSWDKHVGYRNVNVLPLPHNHMLLWKQVDSGEYEGQDNGEEELEDEQMDYEKWGIDNFLESWELSDMFFVVGGEERPVPAHKIILQASGNFPLSSSNEDDVQLKDVTYPILHALLQFIYTGHTQISESQLVSLWTLSLQFEVMPLVKQCGEIVERFKLNKKLFGPGSNVELSNPNSRPHCYTAFPFGLPIDVIKLKQLYSAGEYSDVNMYIEGHGLVAQPHRVILSLWSVPFAKMFTNGMSESSSSDVSLTDVSLEAFKIMLDFMYSGEISLEDSKDFGNLLLQLLLLADKFGVTLLYQECCKTLLECLSEESVCPILLAVSSFPSCKLIEETCKRKFATHFDYCTTASLDFILLDETTFCSIIQHQDLTVTSEERVLNAILRWCMGAKEWYGWEMVDKLLANSTPDLIFRERFQSLNELLPFVRFPLLPYHLLKKLGKSNLSKHIHVFDNLVREGISYVEFGLERAEGDRNIRFQYRRSSYKELQYICDGDSNGVLYFAGTSYGQHKWVNPVLSKRITITASSPTSRYTDPKSLVSRTYQGTCFAGPRMEHGNKYAWWMVDFGQDHQVYAYSRFVKLPFFWFIS
;
A
#
# COMPACT_ATOMS: atom_id res chain seq x y z
N MET A 1 -35.29 0.51 -20.53
CA MET A 1 -35.08 -0.64 -19.64
C MET A 1 -33.60 -0.97 -19.73
N GLU A 2 -32.78 -0.18 -19.03
CA GLU A 2 -31.32 -0.37 -18.97
C GLU A 2 -30.99 -1.09 -17.67
N GLU A 3 -30.22 -2.18 -17.79
CA GLU A 3 -29.80 -3.02 -16.68
C GLU A 3 -28.92 -2.24 -15.70
N LYS A 4 -29.33 -2.16 -14.43
CA LYS A 4 -28.43 -1.77 -13.34
C LYS A 4 -27.22 -2.71 -13.34
N GLU A 5 -26.04 -2.20 -13.67
CA GLU A 5 -24.79 -2.93 -13.54
C GLU A 5 -24.67 -3.53 -12.13
N LYS A 6 -24.64 -4.86 -12.05
CA LYS A 6 -24.53 -5.58 -10.78
C LYS A 6 -23.17 -5.30 -10.15
N LYS A 7 -23.14 -4.68 -8.97
CA LYS A 7 -21.95 -4.51 -8.09
C LYS A 7 -21.33 -5.84 -7.59
N PHE A 8 -21.87 -6.96 -8.04
CA PHE A 8 -21.52 -8.32 -7.63
C PHE A 8 -21.56 -9.21 -8.86
N LEU A 9 -20.41 -9.82 -9.19
CA LEU A 9 -20.25 -10.70 -10.32
C LEU A 9 -20.04 -12.13 -9.82
N THR A 10 -20.91 -13.05 -10.22
CA THR A 10 -20.68 -14.49 -9.99
C THR A 10 -20.20 -15.11 -11.29
N VAL A 11 -18.97 -15.63 -11.29
CA VAL A 11 -18.40 -16.35 -12.42
C VAL A 11 -18.70 -17.84 -12.25
N ALA A 12 -19.25 -18.47 -13.29
CA ALA A 12 -19.59 -19.88 -13.28
C ALA A 12 -18.34 -20.78 -13.46
N PRO A 13 -18.39 -22.05 -13.02
CA PRO A 13 -17.31 -23.00 -13.24
C PRO A 13 -16.86 -23.05 -14.69
N PHE A 14 -15.56 -23.09 -14.90
CA PHE A 14 -14.90 -23.10 -16.20
C PHE A 14 -15.24 -21.92 -17.12
N GLN A 15 -15.69 -20.79 -16.57
CA GLN A 15 -15.91 -19.57 -17.34
C GLN A 15 -14.95 -18.46 -16.93
N CYS A 16 -14.66 -17.59 -17.88
CA CYS A 16 -13.96 -16.34 -17.64
C CYS A 16 -14.85 -15.16 -18.04
N ALA A 17 -15.02 -14.22 -17.12
CA ALA A 17 -15.75 -13.00 -17.33
C ALA A 17 -14.79 -11.85 -17.65
N TRP A 18 -15.01 -11.22 -18.79
CA TRP A 18 -14.21 -10.11 -19.29
C TRP A 18 -15.01 -8.82 -19.24
N ARG A 19 -14.42 -7.82 -18.61
CA ARG A 19 -14.98 -6.48 -18.42
C ARG A 19 -14.06 -5.48 -19.10
N LYS A 20 -14.61 -4.67 -20.01
CA LYS A 20 -13.81 -3.71 -20.81
C LYS A 20 -13.17 -2.61 -19.96
N ASP A 21 -13.76 -2.32 -18.81
CA ASP A 21 -13.28 -1.37 -17.81
C ASP A 21 -12.13 -1.92 -16.95
N LEU A 22 -11.93 -3.24 -16.91
CA LEU A 22 -10.79 -3.86 -16.21
C LEU A 22 -9.56 -3.91 -17.12
N LYS A 23 -9.08 -2.72 -17.48
CA LYS A 23 -7.98 -2.50 -18.41
C LYS A 23 -6.87 -1.69 -17.75
N PHE A 24 -5.65 -2.20 -17.81
CA PHE A 24 -4.45 -1.46 -17.43
C PHE A 24 -4.24 -0.27 -18.37
N ARG A 25 -3.86 0.87 -17.78
CA ARG A 25 -3.59 2.10 -18.51
C ARG A 25 -2.44 1.87 -19.50
N GLU A 26 -1.37 1.28 -19.00
CA GLU A 26 -0.18 0.82 -19.73
C GLU A 26 -0.22 -0.70 -19.90
N ALA A 27 0.30 -1.21 -21.02
CA ALA A 27 0.48 -2.65 -21.20
C ALA A 27 1.64 -3.12 -20.31
N GLY A 28 1.56 -4.36 -19.79
CA GLY A 28 2.54 -4.95 -18.88
C GLY A 28 2.47 -4.43 -17.45
N ARG A 29 1.81 -3.29 -17.21
CA ARG A 29 1.86 -2.54 -15.95
C ARG A 29 0.49 -2.18 -15.43
N GLY A 30 0.07 -2.87 -14.37
CA GLY A 30 -1.14 -2.51 -13.67
C GLY A 30 -1.37 -3.34 -12.43
N CYS A 31 -2.17 -2.79 -11.52
CA CYS A 31 -2.59 -3.51 -10.34
C CYS A 31 -4.10 -3.64 -10.29
N VAL A 32 -4.58 -4.83 -9.94
CA VAL A 32 -6.00 -5.07 -9.70
C VAL A 32 -6.22 -5.37 -8.23
N ALA A 33 -7.08 -4.59 -7.58
CA ALA A 33 -7.58 -4.84 -6.24
C ALA A 33 -9.02 -5.33 -6.32
N PHE A 34 -9.38 -6.37 -5.57
CA PHE A 34 -10.69 -6.99 -5.65
C PHE A 34 -11.07 -7.70 -4.36
N ASP A 35 -12.37 -7.79 -4.10
CA ASP A 35 -12.90 -8.68 -3.09
C ASP A 35 -13.36 -9.97 -3.76
N ALA A 36 -12.91 -11.12 -3.26
CA ALA A 36 -13.34 -12.43 -3.74
C ALA A 36 -13.91 -13.30 -2.62
N PHE A 37 -14.86 -14.15 -3.01
CA PHE A 37 -15.44 -15.21 -2.20
C PHE A 37 -15.47 -16.49 -3.04
N ALA A 38 -14.77 -17.54 -2.59
CA ALA A 38 -14.81 -18.85 -3.23
C ALA A 38 -14.64 -19.98 -2.23
N HIS A 39 -15.22 -21.13 -2.55
CA HIS A 39 -15.10 -22.33 -1.72
C HIS A 39 -13.75 -23.04 -1.89
N ASN A 40 -13.14 -22.93 -3.07
CA ASN A 40 -11.91 -23.61 -3.43
C ASN A 40 -10.86 -22.58 -3.87
N ASP A 41 -10.97 -22.08 -5.10
CA ASP A 41 -9.97 -21.22 -5.73
C ASP A 41 -10.57 -19.94 -6.34
N VAL A 42 -9.74 -18.90 -6.38
CA VAL A 42 -10.01 -17.62 -7.04
C VAL A 42 -8.98 -17.47 -8.15
N THR A 43 -9.43 -17.24 -9.38
CA THR A 43 -8.57 -17.23 -10.56
C THR A 43 -8.67 -15.92 -11.31
N LEU A 44 -7.53 -15.25 -11.50
CA LEU A 44 -7.43 -14.08 -12.37
C LEU A 44 -6.54 -14.40 -13.57
N VAL A 45 -6.95 -13.93 -14.74
CA VAL A 45 -6.26 -14.13 -16.01
C VAL A 45 -5.85 -12.78 -16.56
N PHE A 46 -4.59 -12.62 -16.96
CA PHE A 46 -4.06 -11.37 -17.48
C PHE A 46 -3.55 -11.58 -18.91
N ARG A 47 -4.00 -10.75 -19.87
CA ARG A 47 -3.67 -10.91 -21.30
C ARG A 47 -3.75 -9.61 -22.09
N GLU A 48 -3.26 -9.62 -23.32
CA GLU A 48 -3.24 -8.44 -24.20
C GLU A 48 -4.64 -7.99 -24.67
N ASN A 49 -5.51 -8.93 -25.02
CA ASN A 49 -6.81 -8.65 -25.63
C ASN A 49 -7.95 -9.35 -24.90
N VAL A 50 -9.12 -8.72 -24.82
CA VAL A 50 -10.35 -9.39 -24.37
C VAL A 50 -10.82 -10.42 -25.40
N GLY A 51 -10.41 -11.66 -25.26
CA GLY A 51 -11.13 -12.83 -25.81
C GLY A 51 -12.51 -13.12 -25.18
N SER A 52 -13.07 -14.25 -25.56
CA SER A 52 -14.52 -14.51 -25.54
C SER A 52 -15.15 -14.63 -24.14
N GLN A 53 -16.31 -13.98 -23.96
CA GLN A 53 -17.15 -14.18 -22.77
C GLN A 53 -17.63 -15.64 -22.70
N HIS A 54 -17.65 -16.21 -21.49
CA HIS A 54 -18.07 -17.60 -21.22
C HIS A 54 -17.14 -18.68 -21.78
N TYR A 55 -15.94 -18.31 -22.24
CA TYR A 55 -14.92 -19.25 -22.72
C TYR A 55 -13.83 -19.44 -21.66
N HIS A 56 -13.36 -20.68 -21.48
CA HIS A 56 -12.32 -20.99 -20.51
C HIS A 56 -10.94 -20.57 -21.03
N TYR A 57 -10.12 -19.92 -20.20
CA TYR A 57 -8.83 -19.36 -20.62
C TYR A 57 -7.86 -20.43 -21.18
N LYS A 58 -7.83 -21.66 -20.63
CA LYS A 58 -6.99 -22.76 -21.16
C LYS A 58 -7.32 -23.26 -22.57
N ARG A 59 -8.39 -22.78 -23.21
CA ARG A 59 -8.73 -23.15 -24.59
C ARG A 59 -8.27 -22.10 -25.60
N ASP A 60 -7.66 -21.04 -25.13
CA ASP A 60 -7.13 -19.93 -25.91
C ASP A 60 -5.60 -20.04 -25.93
N ASN A 61 -5.00 -19.88 -27.10
CA ASN A 61 -3.53 -19.97 -27.28
C ASN A 61 -2.88 -18.58 -27.18
N SER A 62 -3.62 -17.54 -26.80
CA SER A 62 -3.06 -16.20 -26.60
C SER A 62 -2.11 -16.16 -25.39
N PRO A 63 -0.97 -15.45 -25.48
CA PRO A 63 -0.08 -15.24 -24.35
C PRO A 63 -0.79 -14.66 -23.12
N HIS A 64 -0.70 -15.32 -21.97
CA HIS A 64 -1.39 -14.91 -20.75
C HIS A 64 -0.74 -15.40 -19.45
N TYR A 65 -0.95 -14.64 -18.38
CA TYR A 65 -0.72 -15.10 -17.01
C TYR A 65 -2.02 -15.57 -16.38
N THR A 66 -1.95 -16.65 -15.62
CA THR A 66 -3.04 -17.12 -14.76
C THR A 66 -2.56 -17.18 -13.32
N VAL A 67 -3.19 -16.40 -12.45
CA VAL A 67 -2.92 -16.43 -11.01
C VAL A 67 -4.08 -17.13 -10.30
N ILE A 68 -3.77 -18.22 -9.59
CA ILE A 68 -4.73 -19.08 -8.90
C ILE A 68 -4.48 -19.02 -7.40
N LEU A 69 -5.34 -18.29 -6.69
CA LEU A 69 -5.31 -18.17 -5.25
C LEU A 69 -6.13 -19.30 -4.62
N GLY A 70 -5.52 -20.12 -3.76
CA GLY A 70 -6.25 -21.19 -3.05
C GLY A 70 -6.38 -22.50 -3.83
N SER A 71 -5.43 -22.82 -4.71
CA SER A 71 -5.37 -24.13 -5.37
C SER A 71 -5.23 -25.28 -4.35
N HIS A 72 -5.57 -26.51 -4.76
CA HIS A 72 -5.58 -27.73 -3.93
C HIS A 72 -6.30 -27.56 -2.58
N ARG A 73 -7.62 -27.27 -2.63
CA ARG A 73 -8.46 -27.05 -1.43
C ARG A 73 -7.94 -25.90 -0.55
N ASN A 74 -7.58 -24.78 -1.18
CA ASN A 74 -7.15 -23.56 -0.51
C ASN A 74 -5.83 -23.66 0.28
N ARG A 75 -4.89 -24.48 -0.21
CA ARG A 75 -3.60 -24.70 0.44
C ARG A 75 -2.42 -24.14 -0.33
N ARG A 76 -2.63 -23.81 -1.61
CA ARG A 76 -1.54 -23.47 -2.52
C ARG A 76 -1.85 -22.21 -3.32
N LEU A 77 -0.79 -21.50 -3.68
CA LEU A 77 -0.80 -20.44 -4.67
C LEU A 77 -0.15 -20.98 -5.95
N LYS A 78 -0.78 -20.75 -7.10
CA LYS A 78 -0.19 -21.10 -8.40
C LYS A 78 -0.15 -19.91 -9.36
N ILE A 79 0.91 -19.83 -10.14
CA ILE A 79 1.02 -18.93 -11.29
C ILE A 79 1.34 -19.81 -12.51
N GLU A 80 0.51 -19.70 -13.53
CA GLU A 80 0.71 -20.35 -14.82
C GLU A 80 1.01 -19.30 -15.90
N VAL A 81 1.98 -19.58 -16.76
CA VAL A 81 2.27 -18.83 -17.99
C VAL A 81 1.84 -19.71 -19.16
N ASP A 82 0.90 -19.23 -19.97
CA ASP A 82 0.37 -19.97 -21.12
C ASP A 82 -0.14 -21.39 -20.77
N GLY A 83 -0.69 -21.53 -19.57
CA GLY A 83 -1.20 -22.79 -19.03
C GLY A 83 -0.14 -23.74 -18.47
N LYS A 84 1.15 -23.39 -18.52
CA LYS A 84 2.26 -24.11 -17.88
C LYS A 84 2.50 -23.52 -16.48
N THR A 85 2.54 -24.38 -15.46
CA THR A 85 2.78 -23.95 -14.08
C THR A 85 4.25 -23.57 -13.88
N GLU A 86 4.50 -22.30 -13.55
CA GLU A 86 5.83 -21.79 -13.20
C GLU A 86 5.98 -21.61 -11.68
N VAL A 87 4.87 -21.35 -10.97
CA VAL A 87 4.85 -21.23 -9.51
C VAL A 87 3.83 -22.19 -8.92
N ASP A 88 4.23 -22.96 -7.90
CA ASP A 88 3.33 -23.79 -7.10
C ASP A 88 3.81 -23.89 -5.64
N VAL A 89 3.27 -23.04 -4.75
CA VAL A 89 3.79 -22.89 -3.37
C VAL A 89 2.73 -23.27 -2.33
N GLU A 90 3.11 -24.06 -1.32
CA GLU A 90 2.24 -24.45 -0.19
C GLU A 90 2.21 -23.40 0.93
N GLY A 91 1.15 -23.42 1.74
CA GLY A 91 1.05 -22.63 2.98
C GLY A 91 0.50 -21.21 2.78
N ILE A 92 0.29 -20.81 1.52
CA ILE A 92 -0.24 -19.51 1.15
C ILE A 92 -1.78 -19.63 1.09
N GLY A 93 -2.41 -19.74 2.27
CA GLY A 93 -3.86 -19.86 2.44
C GLY A 93 -4.57 -18.55 2.12
N LEU A 94 -4.76 -18.27 0.83
CA LEU A 94 -5.29 -16.98 0.39
C LEU A 94 -6.80 -16.94 0.38
N CYS A 95 -7.53 -17.96 -0.07
CA CYS A 95 -8.98 -17.91 -0.23
C CYS A 95 -9.74 -18.04 1.11
N CYS A 96 -10.97 -17.51 1.19
CA CYS A 96 -11.87 -17.71 2.32
C CYS A 96 -13.23 -18.20 1.83
N SER A 97 -13.72 -19.30 2.41
CA SER A 97 -14.99 -19.94 2.02
C SER A 97 -16.21 -19.45 2.80
N SER A 98 -16.03 -18.57 3.79
CA SER A 98 -17.11 -18.09 4.67
C SER A 98 -17.47 -16.61 4.47
N ALA A 99 -16.57 -15.80 3.93
CA ALA A 99 -16.79 -14.37 3.71
C ALA A 99 -15.92 -13.82 2.57
N PHE A 100 -16.33 -12.68 2.01
CA PHE A 100 -15.50 -11.91 1.07
C PHE A 100 -14.22 -11.45 1.75
N GLN A 101 -13.10 -11.64 1.07
CA GLN A 101 -11.79 -11.15 1.46
C GLN A 101 -11.21 -10.28 0.37
N SER A 102 -10.42 -9.29 0.75
CA SER A 102 -9.80 -8.34 -0.17
C SER A 102 -8.41 -8.83 -0.56
N TYR A 103 -8.12 -8.78 -1.85
CA TYR A 103 -6.84 -9.15 -2.44
C TYR A 103 -6.41 -8.10 -3.44
N TRP A 104 -5.11 -8.10 -3.74
CA TRP A 104 -4.58 -7.36 -4.85
C TRP A 104 -3.52 -8.19 -5.57
N ILE A 105 -3.45 -8.00 -6.89
CA ILE A 105 -2.43 -8.59 -7.75
C ILE A 105 -1.89 -7.47 -8.63
N CYS A 106 -0.59 -7.21 -8.54
CA CYS A 106 0.09 -6.29 -9.44
C CYS A 106 0.92 -7.08 -10.45
N VAL A 107 0.79 -6.73 -11.72
CA VAL A 107 1.63 -7.22 -12.82
C VAL A 107 2.47 -6.04 -13.29
N TYR A 108 3.77 -6.23 -13.32
CA TYR A 108 4.72 -5.19 -13.67
C TYR A 108 5.86 -5.78 -14.50
N ASP A 109 5.75 -5.70 -15.83
CA ASP A 109 6.78 -6.19 -16.77
C ASP A 109 7.30 -7.59 -16.41
N GLY A 110 6.38 -8.51 -16.06
CA GLY A 110 6.69 -9.89 -15.64
C GLY A 110 6.79 -10.13 -14.13
N LEU A 111 6.97 -9.09 -13.31
CA LEU A 111 6.87 -9.21 -11.87
C LEU A 111 5.40 -9.28 -11.44
N ILE A 112 5.00 -10.43 -10.91
CA ILE A 112 3.66 -10.65 -10.35
C ILE A 112 3.76 -10.62 -8.82
N SER A 113 3.16 -9.58 -8.23
CA SER A 113 3.07 -9.39 -6.79
C SER A 113 1.65 -9.61 -6.30
N ILE A 114 1.49 -10.34 -5.19
CA ILE A 114 0.19 -10.77 -4.67
C ILE A 114 0.14 -10.47 -3.19
N GLY A 115 -0.94 -9.84 -2.73
CA GLY A 115 -1.15 -9.60 -1.31
C GLY A 115 -2.60 -9.64 -0.85
N LYS A 116 -2.77 -9.55 0.47
CA LYS A 116 -4.08 -9.48 1.14
C LYS A 116 -4.38 -8.06 1.59
N GLY A 117 -5.50 -7.52 1.14
CA GLY A 117 -5.90 -6.16 1.49
C GLY A 117 -6.67 -5.49 0.36
N ARG A 118 -7.15 -4.29 0.63
CA ARG A 118 -7.90 -3.51 -0.36
C ARG A 118 -6.99 -2.71 -1.29
N TYR A 119 -5.71 -2.58 -0.94
CA TYR A 119 -4.77 -1.73 -1.63
C TYR A 119 -3.47 -2.47 -1.95
N PRO A 120 -2.81 -2.12 -3.08
CA PRO A 120 -1.51 -2.66 -3.46
C PRO A 120 -0.50 -2.55 -2.30
N PHE A 121 0.39 -3.53 -2.23
CA PHE A 121 1.49 -3.61 -1.25
C PHE A 121 1.09 -3.82 0.22
N GLN A 122 -0.21 -3.80 0.55
CA GLN A 122 -0.67 -4.20 1.89
C GLN A 122 -0.58 -5.72 2.09
N ASN A 123 0.00 -6.16 3.20
CA ASN A 123 0.23 -7.57 3.52
C ASN A 123 0.66 -8.36 2.29
N LEU A 124 1.79 -7.97 1.69
CA LEU A 124 2.39 -8.71 0.59
C LEU A 124 2.54 -10.17 1.00
N VAL A 125 1.97 -11.07 0.20
CA VAL A 125 1.97 -12.50 0.49
C VAL A 125 2.98 -13.24 -0.40
N PHE A 126 3.14 -12.82 -1.65
CA PHE A 126 4.02 -13.51 -2.58
C PHE A 126 4.45 -12.61 -3.74
N GLN A 127 5.66 -12.83 -4.25
CA GLN A 127 6.16 -12.20 -5.49
C GLN A 127 6.88 -13.23 -6.33
N TRP A 128 6.75 -13.10 -7.65
CA TRP A 128 7.46 -13.91 -8.62
C TRP A 128 7.77 -13.08 -9.86
N LEU A 129 8.99 -13.20 -10.35
CA LEU A 129 9.47 -12.57 -11.58
C LEU A 129 9.51 -13.60 -12.70
N ASP A 130 8.83 -13.31 -13.80
CA ASP A 130 8.92 -14.10 -15.02
C ASP A 130 10.28 -13.86 -15.71
N SER A 131 10.98 -14.94 -16.07
CA SER A 131 12.22 -14.87 -16.84
C SER A 131 12.00 -14.46 -18.30
N ASN A 132 10.76 -14.50 -18.81
CA ASN A 132 10.41 -14.03 -20.15
C ASN A 132 9.08 -13.24 -20.14
N PRO A 133 9.11 -11.96 -19.74
CA PRO A 133 7.92 -11.21 -19.38
C PRO A 133 6.97 -10.93 -20.56
N ASN A 134 5.68 -11.19 -20.35
CA ASN A 134 4.62 -10.78 -21.27
C ASN A 134 4.21 -9.33 -21.01
N CYS A 135 4.95 -8.39 -21.59
CA CYS A 135 4.72 -6.95 -21.46
C CYS A 135 3.48 -6.44 -22.25
N SER A 136 2.81 -7.31 -23.01
CA SER A 136 1.60 -6.93 -23.77
C SER A 136 0.33 -7.04 -22.94
N VAL A 137 0.40 -7.63 -21.75
CA VAL A 137 -0.74 -7.83 -20.83
C VAL A 137 -1.45 -6.52 -20.52
N ARG A 138 -2.76 -6.47 -20.74
CA ARG A 138 -3.53 -5.23 -20.56
C ARG A 138 -4.91 -5.41 -19.95
N TYR A 139 -5.51 -6.58 -20.08
CA TYR A 139 -6.86 -6.84 -19.58
C TYR A 139 -6.84 -7.89 -18.49
N VAL A 140 -7.73 -7.68 -17.51
CA VAL A 140 -7.94 -8.61 -16.40
C VAL A 140 -9.25 -9.36 -16.61
N GLY A 141 -9.15 -10.69 -16.62
CA GLY A 141 -10.24 -11.64 -16.67
C GLY A 141 -10.49 -12.23 -15.31
N LEU A 142 -11.76 -12.27 -14.91
CA LEU A 142 -12.19 -12.88 -13.66
C LEU A 142 -12.68 -14.29 -13.97
N SER A 143 -11.98 -15.30 -13.47
CA SER A 143 -12.22 -16.70 -13.82
C SER A 143 -12.59 -17.55 -12.61
N SER A 144 -13.11 -18.73 -12.91
CA SER A 144 -13.39 -19.81 -11.97
C SER A 144 -12.96 -21.14 -12.59
N TRP A 145 -12.42 -22.04 -11.77
CA TRP A 145 -12.09 -23.41 -12.19
C TRP A 145 -13.28 -24.35 -11.97
N ASP A 146 -13.45 -24.91 -10.76
CA ASP A 146 -14.42 -25.99 -10.50
C ASP A 146 -15.71 -25.56 -9.78
N LYS A 147 -15.71 -24.38 -9.15
CA LYS A 147 -16.84 -23.85 -8.38
C LYS A 147 -17.06 -22.36 -8.63
N HIS A 148 -18.30 -21.92 -8.46
CA HIS A 148 -18.65 -20.51 -8.57
C HIS A 148 -17.76 -19.62 -7.67
N VAL A 149 -17.28 -18.52 -8.26
CA VAL A 149 -16.53 -17.48 -7.55
C VAL A 149 -17.32 -16.19 -7.60
N GLY A 150 -17.51 -15.57 -6.43
CA GLY A 150 -18.06 -14.23 -6.31
C GLY A 150 -16.94 -13.20 -6.32
N TYR A 151 -17.04 -12.20 -7.19
CA TYR A 151 -16.17 -11.02 -7.24
C TYR A 151 -16.99 -9.75 -6.98
N ARG A 152 -16.43 -8.82 -6.21
CA ARG A 152 -16.97 -7.46 -6.03
C ARG A 152 -15.83 -6.47 -5.84
N ASN A 153 -16.13 -5.16 -5.91
CA ASN A 153 -15.15 -4.09 -5.70
C ASN A 153 -13.86 -4.27 -6.52
N VAL A 154 -13.99 -4.79 -7.76
CA VAL A 154 -12.85 -5.03 -8.65
C VAL A 154 -12.45 -3.70 -9.27
N ASN A 155 -11.27 -3.23 -8.92
CA ASN A 155 -10.73 -1.95 -9.39
C ASN A 155 -9.35 -2.18 -9.98
N VAL A 156 -9.14 -1.68 -11.20
CA VAL A 156 -7.80 -1.51 -11.75
C VAL A 156 -7.26 -0.18 -11.25
N LEU A 157 -6.14 -0.22 -10.55
CA LEU A 157 -5.49 0.93 -9.95
C LEU A 157 -4.34 1.39 -10.86
N PRO A 158 -4.23 2.70 -11.15
CA PRO A 158 -3.08 3.23 -11.87
C PRO A 158 -1.84 3.09 -10.98
N LEU A 159 -0.77 2.52 -11.52
CA LEU A 159 0.55 2.56 -10.91
C LEU A 159 1.20 3.91 -11.32
N PRO A 160 1.70 4.75 -10.39
CA PRO A 160 2.39 5.97 -10.77
C PRO A 160 3.68 5.64 -11.53
N HIS A 161 3.99 6.43 -12.56
CA HIS A 161 5.15 6.28 -13.46
C HIS A 161 6.51 6.25 -12.74
N ASN A 162 6.57 6.60 -11.46
CA ASN A 162 7.80 6.73 -10.68
C ASN A 162 8.25 5.42 -10.00
N HIS A 163 7.48 4.33 -10.08
CA HIS A 163 7.89 3.08 -9.43
C HIS A 163 9.07 2.37 -10.12
N MET A 164 9.54 2.88 -11.28
CA MET A 164 10.42 2.15 -12.19
C MET A 164 11.58 2.98 -12.77
N LEU A 165 11.92 4.12 -12.18
CA LEU A 165 13.29 4.63 -12.32
C LEU A 165 14.31 3.75 -11.57
N LEU A 166 13.85 2.65 -10.96
CA LEU A 166 14.64 1.77 -10.10
C LEU A 166 14.95 0.39 -10.72
N TRP A 167 14.42 0.07 -11.90
CA TRP A 167 14.59 -1.24 -12.53
C TRP A 167 14.68 -1.05 -14.06
N LYS A 168 15.77 -0.51 -14.63
CA LYS A 168 16.02 -0.51 -16.09
C LYS A 168 17.37 -1.06 -16.68
N GLN A 169 18.39 -1.50 -15.93
CA GLN A 169 19.64 -2.25 -16.34
C GLN A 169 19.90 -3.70 -15.84
N VAL A 170 18.98 -4.65 -16.00
CA VAL A 170 19.05 -6.12 -15.83
C VAL A 170 17.75 -6.62 -16.44
N ASP A 171 17.64 -6.79 -17.75
CA ASP A 171 18.42 -7.80 -18.44
C ASP A 171 18.48 -7.42 -19.93
N SER A 172 19.63 -6.96 -20.40
CA SER A 172 19.95 -6.92 -21.83
C SER A 172 21.00 -7.99 -22.12
N GLY A 173 20.51 -9.21 -22.35
CA GLY A 173 21.20 -10.20 -23.16
C GLY A 173 21.00 -9.85 -24.64
N GLU A 174 22.13 -9.57 -25.29
CA GLU A 174 22.32 -9.16 -26.68
C GLU A 174 21.45 -9.91 -27.71
N TYR A 175 20.94 -9.19 -28.72
CA TYR A 175 21.02 -9.61 -30.13
C TYR A 175 20.96 -8.39 -31.07
N GLU A 176 21.93 -8.34 -31.98
CA GLU A 176 22.25 -7.27 -32.93
C GLU A 176 21.20 -7.03 -34.03
N GLY A 177 21.16 -5.81 -34.59
CA GLY A 177 20.57 -5.57 -35.92
C GLY A 177 20.23 -4.12 -36.32
N GLN A 178 21.27 -3.33 -36.66
CA GLN A 178 21.34 -2.22 -37.64
C GLN A 178 20.26 -1.09 -37.71
N ASP A 179 20.71 0.10 -37.29
CA ASP A 179 20.86 1.36 -38.05
C ASP A 179 19.68 1.92 -38.89
N ASN A 180 19.16 3.08 -38.46
CA ASN A 180 19.25 4.35 -39.21
C ASN A 180 18.76 5.52 -38.34
N GLY A 181 19.57 6.58 -38.29
CA GLY A 181 19.54 7.63 -37.27
C GLY A 181 18.48 8.72 -37.38
N GLU A 182 18.42 9.53 -36.32
CA GLU A 182 18.69 10.97 -36.35
C GLU A 182 18.61 11.57 -34.92
N GLU A 183 19.73 12.22 -34.57
CA GLU A 183 19.93 13.35 -33.64
C GLU A 183 19.86 13.16 -32.11
N GLU A 184 21.03 13.38 -31.53
CA GLU A 184 21.47 13.25 -30.14
C GLU A 184 20.91 14.34 -29.22
N LEU A 185 20.23 13.91 -28.15
CA LEU A 185 20.25 14.57 -26.86
C LEU A 185 20.78 13.53 -25.88
N GLU A 186 22.05 13.68 -25.49
CA GLU A 186 22.72 12.87 -24.47
C GLU A 186 22.06 13.11 -23.10
N ASP A 187 20.97 12.40 -22.80
CA ASP A 187 20.59 12.09 -21.42
C ASP A 187 21.42 10.85 -21.01
N GLU A 188 22.45 11.05 -20.18
CA GLU A 188 23.17 9.97 -19.48
C GLU A 188 22.21 9.26 -18.51
N GLN A 189 21.36 8.41 -19.07
CA GLN A 189 20.45 7.53 -18.35
C GLN A 189 21.26 6.34 -17.84
N MET A 190 21.95 6.52 -16.70
CA MET A 190 22.45 5.40 -15.91
C MET A 190 21.26 4.58 -15.41
N ASP A 191 20.73 3.69 -16.22
CA ASP A 191 21.02 2.29 -15.97
C ASP A 191 20.19 1.64 -14.77
N TYR A 192 20.35 2.06 -13.50
CA TYR A 192 19.80 1.52 -12.21
C TYR A 192 19.69 0.02 -11.81
N GLU A 193 19.19 -0.89 -12.62
CA GLU A 193 18.82 -2.28 -12.23
C GLU A 193 20.06 -3.17 -11.84
N LYS A 194 21.30 -2.84 -12.21
CA LYS A 194 22.54 -3.54 -11.78
C LYS A 194 23.14 -2.86 -10.55
N TRP A 195 22.39 -2.74 -9.46
CA TRP A 195 22.88 -2.16 -8.21
C TRP A 195 22.92 -3.21 -7.10
N GLY A 196 24.11 -3.75 -6.85
CA GLY A 196 24.34 -4.78 -5.83
C GLY A 196 25.80 -4.85 -5.41
N ILE A 197 26.07 -5.64 -4.37
CA ILE A 197 27.43 -5.87 -3.87
C ILE A 197 28.31 -6.58 -4.89
N ASP A 198 27.74 -7.31 -5.83
CA ASP A 198 28.41 -7.94 -6.96
C ASP A 198 29.20 -6.95 -7.84
N ASN A 199 28.78 -5.68 -7.92
CA ASN A 199 29.54 -4.63 -8.62
C ASN A 199 30.91 -4.33 -7.97
N PHE A 200 31.07 -4.67 -6.70
CA PHE A 200 32.31 -4.47 -5.95
C PHE A 200 33.24 -5.70 -5.98
N LEU A 201 32.82 -6.80 -6.62
CA LEU A 201 33.66 -8.00 -6.77
C LEU A 201 34.88 -7.68 -7.63
N GLU A 202 36.07 -7.75 -7.03
CA GLU A 202 37.36 -7.42 -7.68
C GLU A 202 37.40 -6.01 -8.30
N SER A 203 36.55 -5.10 -7.81
CA SER A 203 36.59 -3.69 -8.18
C SER A 203 37.61 -2.94 -7.33
N TRP A 204 38.32 -1.99 -7.95
CA TRP A 204 39.18 -1.03 -7.27
C TRP A 204 38.39 0.15 -6.67
N GLU A 205 37.14 0.32 -7.06
CA GLU A 205 36.30 1.38 -6.50
C GLU A 205 36.02 1.09 -5.03
N LEU A 206 36.39 2.02 -4.16
CA LEU A 206 36.22 1.94 -2.71
C LEU A 206 36.95 0.76 -2.02
N SER A 207 37.82 0.04 -2.75
CA SER A 207 38.64 -1.02 -2.16
C SER A 207 39.66 -0.43 -1.19
N ASP A 208 39.75 -1.01 0.00
CA ASP A 208 40.67 -0.62 1.08
C ASP A 208 41.73 -1.70 1.36
N MET A 209 41.76 -2.75 0.55
CA MET A 209 42.79 -3.79 0.54
C MET A 209 42.85 -4.54 -0.80
N PHE A 210 43.90 -5.32 -1.00
CA PHE A 210 44.00 -6.30 -2.08
C PHE A 210 44.75 -7.56 -1.66
N PHE A 211 44.44 -8.69 -2.29
CA PHE A 211 45.23 -9.91 -2.18
C PHE A 211 46.32 -9.92 -3.23
N VAL A 212 47.48 -10.49 -2.91
CA VAL A 212 48.55 -10.81 -3.87
C VAL A 212 48.60 -12.32 -4.03
N VAL A 213 48.21 -12.82 -5.21
CA VAL A 213 47.87 -14.23 -5.42
C VAL A 213 48.83 -14.93 -6.36
N GLY A 214 49.27 -16.12 -5.96
CA GLY A 214 50.09 -17.03 -6.76
C GLY A 214 51.52 -16.53 -6.98
N GLY A 215 52.29 -17.29 -7.77
CA GLY A 215 53.68 -16.95 -8.09
C GLY A 215 53.86 -15.76 -9.04
N GLU A 216 52.77 -15.32 -9.68
CA GLU A 216 52.75 -14.14 -10.57
C GLU A 216 52.43 -12.84 -9.82
N GLU A 217 52.25 -12.90 -8.49
CA GLU A 217 51.97 -11.75 -7.63
C GLU A 217 50.78 -10.90 -8.13
N ARG A 218 49.71 -11.56 -8.59
CA ARG A 218 48.53 -10.87 -9.15
C ARG A 218 47.77 -10.12 -8.03
N PRO A 219 47.56 -8.80 -8.14
CA PRO A 219 46.74 -8.04 -7.21
C PRO A 219 45.25 -8.28 -7.49
N VAL A 220 44.47 -8.51 -6.43
CA VAL A 220 43.01 -8.71 -6.49
C VAL A 220 42.35 -7.84 -5.40
N PRO A 221 41.68 -6.72 -5.75
CA PRO A 221 41.15 -5.80 -4.75
C PRO A 221 39.93 -6.37 -4.01
N ALA A 222 39.75 -5.94 -2.77
CA ALA A 222 38.66 -6.34 -1.90
C ALA A 222 38.37 -5.26 -0.83
N HIS A 223 37.35 -5.52 0.00
CA HIS A 223 36.84 -4.59 1.00
C HIS A 223 36.89 -5.22 2.39
N LYS A 224 37.68 -4.65 3.32
CA LYS A 224 37.93 -5.17 4.67
C LYS A 224 36.62 -5.44 5.41
N ILE A 225 35.68 -4.48 5.37
CA ILE A 225 34.37 -4.59 6.04
C ILE A 225 33.53 -5.77 5.52
N ILE A 226 33.50 -6.00 4.21
CA ILE A 226 32.74 -7.10 3.59
C ILE A 226 33.37 -8.44 3.96
N LEU A 227 34.69 -8.54 3.82
CA LEU A 227 35.43 -9.76 4.15
C LEU A 227 35.29 -10.12 5.62
N GLN A 228 35.54 -9.16 6.51
CA GLN A 228 35.48 -9.39 7.95
C GLN A 228 34.06 -9.69 8.42
N ALA A 229 33.02 -9.16 7.77
CA ALA A 229 31.64 -9.55 8.05
C ALA A 229 31.30 -10.97 7.56
N SER A 230 32.04 -11.51 6.58
CA SER A 230 31.79 -12.85 6.00
C SER A 230 32.62 -13.99 6.62
N GLY A 231 33.76 -13.66 7.22
CA GLY A 231 34.73 -14.63 7.72
C GLY A 231 35.77 -13.99 8.63
N ASN A 232 36.81 -14.73 8.96
CA ASN A 232 37.94 -14.30 9.77
C ASN A 232 39.17 -14.10 8.88
N PHE A 233 39.35 -12.87 8.39
CA PHE A 233 40.48 -12.54 7.53
C PHE A 233 41.60 -11.92 8.38
N PRO A 234 42.88 -12.20 8.08
CA PRO A 234 44.02 -11.66 8.82
C PRO A 234 44.27 -10.19 8.42
N LEU A 235 43.34 -9.31 8.76
CA LEU A 235 43.40 -7.89 8.45
C LEU A 235 44.17 -7.17 9.56
N SER A 236 45.25 -6.46 9.19
CA SER A 236 46.02 -5.67 10.16
C SER A 236 45.33 -4.31 10.41
N SER A 237 45.52 -3.74 11.60
CA SER A 237 45.16 -2.33 11.88
C SER A 237 46.22 -1.34 11.40
N SER A 238 47.33 -1.84 10.87
CA SER A 238 48.40 -1.09 10.22
C SER A 238 48.11 -0.84 8.73
N ASN A 239 48.75 0.16 8.14
CA ASN A 239 48.62 0.54 6.71
C ASN A 239 49.13 -0.52 5.70
N GLU A 240 49.29 -1.78 6.11
CA GLU A 240 49.57 -2.88 5.17
C GLU A 240 48.23 -3.34 4.60
N ASP A 241 47.94 -2.84 3.40
CA ASP A 241 46.69 -3.09 2.67
C ASP A 241 46.78 -4.34 1.76
N ASP A 242 47.88 -5.10 1.83
CA ASP A 242 48.12 -6.29 1.02
C ASP A 242 48.14 -7.59 1.83
N VAL A 243 47.42 -8.62 1.35
CA VAL A 243 47.42 -9.97 1.93
C VAL A 243 48.05 -10.97 0.96
N GLN A 244 49.16 -11.58 1.37
CA GLN A 244 49.97 -12.46 0.54
C GLN A 244 49.46 -13.91 0.56
N LEU A 245 49.03 -14.42 -0.61
CA LEU A 245 48.53 -15.79 -0.80
C LEU A 245 49.34 -16.53 -1.88
N LYS A 246 50.59 -16.89 -1.55
CA LYS A 246 51.54 -17.51 -2.48
C LYS A 246 51.15 -18.91 -2.96
N ASP A 247 50.47 -19.68 -2.11
CA ASP A 247 50.06 -21.06 -2.39
C ASP A 247 48.65 -21.19 -2.99
N VAL A 248 47.95 -20.07 -3.19
CA VAL A 248 46.59 -20.03 -3.72
C VAL A 248 46.63 -19.58 -5.18
N THR A 249 45.85 -20.22 -6.05
CA THR A 249 45.71 -19.79 -7.45
C THR A 249 44.55 -18.80 -7.61
N TYR A 250 44.64 -17.91 -8.59
CA TYR A 250 43.60 -16.91 -8.85
C TYR A 250 42.17 -17.49 -8.95
N PRO A 251 41.92 -18.59 -9.71
CA PRO A 251 40.56 -19.16 -9.79
C PRO A 251 39.96 -19.56 -8.44
N ILE A 252 40.80 -19.99 -7.49
CA ILE A 252 40.33 -20.39 -6.15
C ILE A 252 39.95 -19.15 -5.33
N LEU A 253 40.77 -18.09 -5.36
CA LEU A 253 40.42 -16.85 -4.67
C LEU A 253 39.19 -16.19 -5.31
N HIS A 254 39.14 -16.13 -6.64
CA HIS A 254 37.99 -15.60 -7.37
C HIS A 254 36.70 -16.31 -6.94
N ALA A 255 36.69 -17.65 -6.88
CA ALA A 255 35.53 -18.40 -6.44
C ALA A 255 35.11 -18.08 -4.99
N LEU A 256 36.08 -17.91 -4.09
CA LEU A 256 35.81 -17.49 -2.71
C LEU A 256 35.17 -16.09 -2.66
N LEU A 257 35.77 -15.10 -3.34
CA LEU A 257 35.27 -13.73 -3.36
C LEU A 257 33.91 -13.66 -4.07
N GLN A 258 33.74 -14.35 -5.19
CA GLN A 258 32.46 -14.43 -5.89
C GLN A 258 31.37 -14.96 -4.96
N PHE A 259 31.64 -16.02 -4.19
CA PHE A 259 30.68 -16.52 -3.21
C PHE A 259 30.34 -15.49 -2.11
N ILE A 260 31.34 -14.73 -1.62
CA ILE A 260 31.14 -13.69 -0.61
C ILE A 260 30.27 -12.55 -1.13
N TYR A 261 30.57 -12.06 -2.34
CA TYR A 261 29.92 -10.87 -2.91
C TYR A 261 28.59 -11.18 -3.59
N THR A 262 28.38 -12.41 -4.07
CA THR A 262 27.18 -12.75 -4.86
C THR A 262 26.33 -13.84 -4.24
N GLY A 263 26.80 -14.46 -3.16
CA GLY A 263 26.16 -15.62 -2.54
C GLY A 263 26.29 -16.91 -3.35
N HIS A 264 26.88 -16.89 -4.53
CA HIS A 264 27.05 -18.06 -5.39
C HIS A 264 28.44 -18.11 -6.02
N THR A 265 28.91 -19.29 -6.38
CA THR A 265 30.12 -19.46 -7.18
C THR A 265 30.10 -20.78 -7.93
N GLN A 266 30.91 -20.85 -8.98
CA GLN A 266 31.10 -22.06 -9.77
C GLN A 266 32.58 -22.40 -9.82
N ILE A 267 32.93 -23.64 -9.48
CA ILE A 267 34.32 -24.09 -9.50
C ILE A 267 34.45 -25.52 -10.06
N SER A 268 35.59 -25.83 -10.68
CA SER A 268 35.86 -27.19 -11.15
C SER A 268 35.99 -28.18 -9.98
N GLU A 269 35.54 -29.43 -10.18
CA GLU A 269 35.66 -30.51 -9.19
C GLU A 269 37.09 -30.67 -8.67
N SER A 270 38.10 -30.55 -9.54
CA SER A 270 39.52 -30.70 -9.18
C SER A 270 40.01 -29.61 -8.22
N GLN A 271 39.39 -28.44 -8.23
CA GLN A 271 39.74 -27.30 -7.37
C GLN A 271 38.84 -27.18 -6.13
N LEU A 272 37.78 -27.97 -6.02
CA LEU A 272 36.82 -27.92 -4.92
C LEU A 272 37.48 -28.11 -3.54
N VAL A 273 38.45 -29.04 -3.44
CA VAL A 273 39.19 -29.28 -2.18
C VAL A 273 40.03 -28.06 -1.80
N SER A 274 40.66 -27.39 -2.77
CA SER A 274 41.45 -26.19 -2.52
C SER A 274 40.58 -25.00 -2.12
N LEU A 275 39.41 -24.83 -2.75
CA LEU A 275 38.42 -23.83 -2.31
C LEU A 275 37.92 -24.15 -0.89
N TRP A 276 37.67 -25.42 -0.58
CA TRP A 276 37.30 -25.84 0.77
C TRP A 276 38.36 -25.48 1.80
N THR A 277 39.64 -25.81 1.54
CA THR A 277 40.76 -25.47 2.42
C THR A 277 40.88 -23.95 2.63
N LEU A 278 40.77 -23.16 1.56
CA LEU A 278 40.84 -21.70 1.66
C LEU A 278 39.64 -21.12 2.43
N SER A 279 38.44 -21.61 2.16
CA SER A 279 37.22 -21.19 2.89
C SER A 279 37.29 -21.54 4.37
N LEU A 280 37.94 -22.66 4.73
CA LEU A 280 38.16 -23.07 6.11
C LEU A 280 39.22 -22.18 6.79
N GLN A 281 40.29 -21.83 6.07
CA GLN A 281 41.34 -20.94 6.56
C GLN A 281 40.77 -19.56 6.96
N PHE A 282 39.84 -19.01 6.18
CA PHE A 282 39.19 -17.73 6.47
C PHE A 282 37.84 -17.87 7.16
N GLU A 283 37.48 -19.08 7.64
CA GLU A 283 36.25 -19.33 8.40
C GLU A 283 34.96 -18.86 7.68
N VAL A 284 34.88 -18.95 6.35
CA VAL A 284 33.66 -18.64 5.57
C VAL A 284 32.72 -19.85 5.66
N MET A 285 32.09 -20.01 6.84
CA MET A 285 31.39 -21.24 7.25
C MET A 285 30.28 -21.73 6.30
N PRO A 286 29.45 -20.86 5.68
CA PRO A 286 28.47 -21.31 4.70
C PRO A 286 29.11 -22.04 3.52
N LEU A 287 30.23 -21.53 3.00
CA LEU A 287 30.98 -22.14 1.91
C LEU A 287 31.68 -23.43 2.36
N VAL A 288 32.28 -23.42 3.56
CA VAL A 288 32.92 -24.62 4.16
C VAL A 288 31.94 -25.78 4.22
N LYS A 289 30.71 -25.51 4.66
CA LYS A 289 29.64 -26.51 4.78
C LYS A 289 29.26 -27.07 3.40
N GLN A 290 29.05 -26.20 2.41
CA GLN A 290 28.65 -26.65 1.07
C GLN A 290 29.73 -27.45 0.36
N CYS A 291 30.97 -26.95 0.38
CA CYS A 291 32.11 -27.69 -0.15
C CYS A 291 32.24 -29.06 0.51
N GLY A 292 32.13 -29.13 1.85
CA GLY A 292 32.18 -30.39 2.60
C GLY A 292 31.07 -31.37 2.20
N GLU A 293 29.82 -30.90 2.11
CA GLU A 293 28.68 -31.73 1.70
C GLU A 293 28.85 -32.30 0.28
N ILE A 294 29.35 -31.48 -0.66
CA ILE A 294 29.56 -31.91 -2.03
C ILE A 294 30.76 -32.87 -2.13
N VAL A 295 31.86 -32.60 -1.43
CA VAL A 295 33.02 -33.52 -1.36
C VAL A 295 32.62 -34.90 -0.82
N GLU A 296 31.77 -34.96 0.22
CA GLU A 296 31.25 -36.24 0.73
C GLU A 296 30.33 -36.95 -0.28
N ARG A 297 29.49 -36.20 -1.03
CA ARG A 297 28.69 -36.78 -2.12
C ARG A 297 29.56 -37.38 -3.22
N PHE A 298 30.66 -36.74 -3.59
CA PHE A 298 31.63 -37.27 -4.56
C PHE A 298 32.30 -38.56 -4.07
N LYS A 299 32.65 -38.64 -2.78
CA LYS A 299 33.19 -39.87 -2.18
C LYS A 299 32.20 -41.03 -2.25
N LEU A 300 30.91 -40.77 -2.07
CA LEU A 300 29.85 -41.77 -2.05
C LEU A 300 29.39 -42.22 -3.45
N ASN A 301 29.46 -41.36 -4.48
CA ASN A 301 28.90 -41.64 -5.81
C ASN A 301 29.78 -41.16 -6.99
N LYS A 302 30.87 -41.90 -7.28
CA LYS A 302 31.79 -41.62 -8.42
C LYS A 302 31.16 -41.63 -9.83
N LYS A 303 29.89 -42.04 -9.99
CA LYS A 303 29.21 -42.19 -11.30
C LYS A 303 28.28 -41.03 -11.68
N LEU A 304 28.05 -40.06 -10.79
CA LEU A 304 26.99 -39.06 -10.96
C LEU A 304 27.43 -37.79 -11.72
N PHE A 305 28.73 -37.60 -11.94
CA PHE A 305 29.28 -36.40 -12.58
C PHE A 305 30.40 -36.77 -13.56
N GLY A 306 30.40 -36.17 -14.74
CA GLY A 306 31.44 -36.40 -15.76
C GLY A 306 32.77 -35.74 -15.35
N PRO A 307 33.93 -36.32 -15.73
CA PRO A 307 35.22 -35.70 -15.43
C PRO A 307 35.30 -34.30 -16.04
N GLY A 308 35.53 -33.29 -15.19
CA GLY A 308 35.57 -31.88 -15.59
C GLY A 308 34.24 -31.13 -15.41
N SER A 309 33.27 -31.68 -14.70
CA SER A 309 32.05 -30.93 -14.35
C SER A 309 32.35 -29.79 -13.38
N ASN A 310 31.77 -28.63 -13.65
CA ASN A 310 31.73 -27.54 -12.70
C ASN A 310 30.71 -27.82 -11.59
N VAL A 311 31.07 -27.46 -10.37
CA VAL A 311 30.25 -27.54 -9.17
C VAL A 311 29.69 -26.16 -8.89
N GLU A 312 28.38 -26.06 -8.76
CA GLU A 312 27.68 -24.84 -8.37
C GLU A 312 27.47 -24.84 -6.85
N LEU A 313 27.85 -23.75 -6.22
CA LEU A 313 27.76 -23.50 -4.78
C LEU A 313 26.92 -22.24 -4.58
N SER A 314 25.95 -22.28 -3.68
CA SER A 314 24.99 -21.19 -3.46
C SER A 314 24.56 -21.11 -2.00
N ASN A 315 24.71 -19.96 -1.35
CA ASN A 315 24.32 -19.76 0.04
C ASN A 315 22.84 -20.12 0.27
N PRO A 316 22.51 -21.02 1.21
CA PRO A 316 21.13 -21.50 1.38
C PRO A 316 20.22 -20.40 1.95
N ASN A 317 19.26 -19.95 1.15
CA ASN A 317 18.24 -18.96 1.52
C ASN A 317 17.40 -19.45 2.73
N SER A 318 17.53 -18.80 3.88
CA SER A 318 16.82 -19.16 5.11
C SER A 318 15.49 -18.42 5.31
N ARG A 319 15.14 -17.44 4.45
CA ARG A 319 13.85 -16.75 4.49
C ARG A 319 13.18 -16.82 3.11
N PRO A 320 11.97 -17.37 2.98
CA PRO A 320 11.24 -17.43 1.71
C PRO A 320 10.70 -16.07 1.25
N HIS A 321 10.98 -14.98 1.97
CA HIS A 321 10.44 -13.63 1.74
C HIS A 321 11.57 -12.59 1.86
N CYS A 322 12.32 -12.39 0.79
CA CYS A 322 12.98 -11.13 0.38
C CYS A 322 14.00 -11.42 -0.73
N TYR A 323 14.18 -10.45 -1.63
CA TYR A 323 15.20 -10.42 -2.68
C TYR A 323 16.61 -10.63 -2.13
N THR A 324 17.57 -10.93 -3.01
CA THR A 324 19.04 -10.86 -2.76
C THR A 324 19.47 -9.42 -2.50
N ALA A 325 18.98 -8.82 -1.41
CA ALA A 325 19.32 -7.48 -0.98
C ALA A 325 20.30 -7.58 0.18
N PHE A 326 21.45 -6.91 0.09
CA PHE A 326 22.42 -6.83 1.17
C PHE A 326 21.72 -6.49 2.51
N PRO A 327 22.11 -7.08 3.65
CA PRO A 327 23.02 -8.21 3.78
C PRO A 327 22.35 -9.59 3.58
N PHE A 328 21.05 -9.65 3.29
CA PHE A 328 20.29 -10.90 3.17
C PHE A 328 20.62 -11.70 1.90
N GLY A 329 20.63 -13.03 2.02
CA GLY A 329 20.97 -13.94 0.92
C GLY A 329 22.48 -14.11 0.70
N LEU A 330 23.31 -13.26 1.31
CA LEU A 330 24.78 -13.33 1.25
C LEU A 330 25.36 -14.03 2.49
N PRO A 331 26.59 -14.54 2.43
CA PRO A 331 27.28 -15.11 3.59
C PRO A 331 27.84 -14.01 4.52
N ILE A 332 27.01 -13.02 4.86
CA ILE A 332 27.37 -11.86 5.69
C ILE A 332 26.73 -12.03 7.07
N ASP A 333 27.54 -12.01 8.13
CA ASP A 333 27.06 -11.97 9.51
C ASP A 333 26.68 -10.54 9.89
N VAL A 334 25.37 -10.29 9.95
CA VAL A 334 24.80 -8.98 10.30
C VAL A 334 25.20 -8.52 11.70
N ILE A 335 25.36 -9.44 12.66
CA ILE A 335 25.77 -9.09 14.02
C ILE A 335 27.21 -8.60 14.01
N LYS A 336 28.09 -9.31 13.29
CA LYS A 336 29.49 -8.91 13.14
C LYS A 336 29.63 -7.59 12.39
N LEU A 337 28.86 -7.41 11.32
CA LEU A 337 28.80 -6.17 10.54
C LEU A 337 28.40 -4.96 11.42
N LYS A 338 27.39 -5.11 12.27
CA LYS A 338 26.98 -4.07 13.24
C LYS A 338 28.05 -3.78 14.29
N GLN A 339 28.78 -4.80 14.75
CA GLN A 339 29.88 -4.62 15.72
C GLN A 339 31.02 -3.79 15.11
N LEU A 340 31.42 -4.10 13.87
CA LEU A 340 32.45 -3.35 13.14
C LEU A 340 32.04 -1.87 12.98
N TYR A 341 30.79 -1.61 12.58
CA TYR A 341 30.23 -0.24 12.53
C TYR A 341 30.26 0.45 13.89
N SER A 342 29.81 -0.21 14.95
CA SER A 342 29.74 0.39 16.29
C SER A 342 31.13 0.69 16.88
N ALA A 343 32.14 -0.10 16.50
CA ALA A 343 33.53 0.09 16.91
C ALA A 343 34.30 1.11 16.05
N GLY A 344 33.75 1.50 14.90
CA GLY A 344 34.45 2.33 13.90
C GLY A 344 35.62 1.62 13.22
N GLU A 345 35.68 0.29 13.30
CA GLU A 345 36.73 -0.50 12.67
C GLU A 345 36.58 -0.46 11.15
N TYR A 346 37.66 -0.12 10.43
CA TYR A 346 37.69 0.05 8.97
C TYR A 346 36.83 1.20 8.43
N SER A 347 36.32 2.08 9.30
CA SER A 347 35.60 3.28 8.86
C SER A 347 36.50 4.21 8.04
N ASP A 348 36.01 4.64 6.89
CA ASP A 348 36.70 5.49 5.91
C ASP A 348 35.94 6.80 5.62
N VAL A 349 34.87 7.07 6.36
CA VAL A 349 34.13 8.34 6.31
C VAL A 349 33.57 8.74 7.69
N ASN A 350 33.57 10.04 7.97
CA ASN A 350 33.02 10.69 9.15
C ASN A 350 31.79 11.50 8.72
N MET A 351 30.63 11.19 9.30
CA MET A 351 29.38 11.88 9.00
C MET A 351 29.10 12.94 10.06
N TYR A 352 28.91 14.18 9.63
CA TYR A 352 28.55 15.32 10.45
C TYR A 352 27.13 15.78 10.12
N ILE A 353 26.36 16.17 11.13
CA ILE A 353 25.07 16.84 10.94
C ILE A 353 25.14 18.24 11.54
N GLU A 354 24.66 19.22 10.79
CA GLU A 354 24.61 20.61 11.24
C GLU A 354 23.91 20.73 12.61
N GLY A 355 24.54 21.44 13.54
CA GLY A 355 24.04 21.58 14.92
C GLY A 355 24.31 20.39 15.85
N HIS A 356 24.77 19.24 15.34
CA HIS A 356 25.04 18.03 16.13
C HIS A 356 26.51 17.58 16.13
N GLY A 357 27.31 18.04 15.17
CA GLY A 357 28.74 17.66 15.06
C GLY A 357 28.92 16.28 14.44
N LEU A 358 29.96 15.54 14.85
CA LEU A 358 30.23 14.18 14.38
C LEU A 358 29.16 13.23 14.93
N VAL A 359 28.43 12.55 14.05
CA VAL A 359 27.30 11.68 14.42
C VAL A 359 27.54 10.20 14.17
N ALA A 360 28.37 9.85 13.18
CA ALA A 360 28.64 8.46 12.81
C ALA A 360 29.97 8.33 12.04
N GLN A 361 30.52 7.12 12.06
CA GLN A 361 31.73 6.72 11.32
C GLN A 361 31.43 5.47 10.48
N PRO A 362 30.70 5.59 9.35
CA PRO A 362 30.35 4.46 8.50
C PRO A 362 31.43 4.13 7.46
N HIS A 363 31.13 3.14 6.62
CA HIS A 363 31.97 2.67 5.52
C HIS A 363 31.39 3.14 4.17
N ARG A 364 32.19 3.77 3.33
CA ARG A 364 31.79 4.26 2.00
C ARG A 364 31.20 3.17 1.14
N VAL A 365 31.80 1.98 1.15
CA VAL A 365 31.28 0.82 0.39
C VAL A 365 29.85 0.47 0.83
N ILE A 366 29.58 0.41 2.13
CA ILE A 366 28.24 0.08 2.65
C ILE A 366 27.23 1.17 2.27
N LEU A 367 27.57 2.45 2.44
CA LEU A 367 26.68 3.55 2.03
C LEU A 367 26.38 3.49 0.52
N SER A 368 27.40 3.22 -0.29
CA SER A 368 27.29 3.12 -1.75
C SER A 368 26.42 1.95 -2.18
N LEU A 369 26.48 0.80 -1.49
CA LEU A 369 25.59 -0.34 -1.77
C LEU A 369 24.10 0.04 -1.69
N TRP A 370 23.74 0.97 -0.82
CA TRP A 370 22.35 1.34 -0.58
C TRP A 370 21.90 2.61 -1.27
N SER A 371 22.83 3.45 -1.74
CA SER A 371 22.55 4.82 -2.14
C SER A 371 23.43 5.25 -3.30
N VAL A 372 22.80 5.43 -4.46
CA VAL A 372 23.43 6.04 -5.64
C VAL A 372 23.99 7.44 -5.35
N PRO A 373 23.28 8.32 -4.62
CA PRO A 373 23.86 9.59 -4.17
C PRO A 373 25.17 9.44 -3.39
N PHE A 374 25.26 8.50 -2.45
CA PHE A 374 26.52 8.25 -1.72
C PHE A 374 27.60 7.67 -2.63
N ALA A 375 27.27 6.70 -3.48
CA ALA A 375 28.22 6.15 -4.43
C ALA A 375 28.81 7.23 -5.34
N LYS A 376 27.96 8.06 -5.95
CA LYS A 376 28.39 9.21 -6.77
C LYS A 376 29.26 10.17 -5.96
N MET A 377 28.88 10.49 -4.73
CA MET A 377 29.67 11.37 -3.85
C MET A 377 31.10 10.83 -3.63
N PHE A 378 31.26 9.52 -3.52
CA PHE A 378 32.55 8.89 -3.23
C PHE A 378 33.37 8.54 -4.48
N THR A 379 32.76 8.42 -5.67
CA THR A 379 33.46 7.97 -6.89
C THR A 379 33.55 9.00 -8.02
N ASN A 380 32.86 10.15 -7.95
CA ASN A 380 32.80 11.12 -9.05
C ASN A 380 34.04 12.05 -9.21
N GLY A 381 35.05 11.94 -8.35
CA GLY A 381 36.28 12.73 -8.43
C GLY A 381 36.16 14.18 -7.94
N MET A 382 35.09 14.54 -7.23
CA MET A 382 34.95 15.86 -6.58
C MET A 382 35.72 15.93 -5.25
N SER A 383 35.73 17.10 -4.60
CA SER A 383 36.40 17.32 -3.30
C SER A 383 35.97 16.32 -2.23
N GLU A 384 34.71 15.92 -2.24
CA GLU A 384 34.06 14.97 -1.36
C GLU A 384 34.62 13.55 -1.56
N SER A 385 35.02 13.18 -2.78
CA SER A 385 35.63 11.88 -3.05
C SER A 385 36.97 11.71 -2.32
N SER A 386 37.68 12.82 -2.08
CA SER A 386 38.96 12.86 -1.36
C SER A 386 38.83 13.21 0.14
N SER A 387 37.67 13.68 0.59
CA SER A 387 37.43 14.08 1.98
C SER A 387 36.95 12.91 2.83
N SER A 388 37.57 12.68 3.99
CA SER A 388 37.02 11.76 4.98
C SER A 388 35.74 12.30 5.64
N ASP A 389 35.45 13.59 5.52
CA ASP A 389 34.39 14.25 6.28
C ASP A 389 33.24 14.68 5.35
N VAL A 390 32.02 14.24 5.68
CA VAL A 390 30.78 14.58 4.96
C VAL A 390 29.84 15.31 5.91
N SER A 391 29.44 16.52 5.55
CA SER A 391 28.51 17.34 6.36
C SER A 391 27.13 17.39 5.72
N LEU A 392 26.10 17.01 6.49
CA LEU A 392 24.70 17.03 6.07
C LEU A 392 23.95 18.19 6.72
N THR A 393 23.19 18.93 5.91
CA THR A 393 22.28 20.00 6.35
C THR A 393 20.82 19.57 6.16
N ASP A 394 19.92 20.13 6.97
CA ASP A 394 18.47 19.87 6.92
C ASP A 394 18.09 18.39 7.03
N VAL A 395 18.78 17.64 7.89
CA VAL A 395 18.54 16.22 8.15
C VAL A 395 18.26 15.98 9.62
N SER A 396 17.19 15.24 9.91
CA SER A 396 16.89 14.78 11.27
C SER A 396 17.93 13.76 11.73
N LEU A 397 18.59 14.04 12.86
CA LEU A 397 19.58 13.16 13.47
C LEU A 397 19.02 11.75 13.72
N GLU A 398 17.79 11.66 14.23
CA GLU A 398 17.16 10.39 14.58
C GLU A 398 16.82 9.57 13.33
N ALA A 399 16.20 10.21 12.33
CA ALA A 399 15.91 9.56 11.05
C ALA A 399 17.19 9.10 10.33
N PHE A 400 18.26 9.89 10.39
CA PHE A 400 19.54 9.53 9.79
C PHE A 400 20.20 8.33 10.46
N LYS A 401 20.16 8.26 11.79
CA LYS A 401 20.65 7.08 12.52
C LYS A 401 19.89 5.82 12.14
N ILE A 402 18.56 5.90 12.05
CA ILE A 402 17.73 4.76 11.64
C ILE A 402 18.04 4.34 10.20
N MET A 403 18.22 5.30 9.29
CA MET A 403 18.62 5.00 7.91
C MET A 403 19.98 4.30 7.87
N LEU A 404 20.97 4.75 8.65
CA LEU A 404 22.25 4.07 8.77
C LEU A 404 22.09 2.66 9.35
N ASP A 405 21.38 2.51 10.47
CA ASP A 405 21.15 1.20 11.07
C ASP A 405 20.45 0.23 10.11
N PHE A 406 19.53 0.74 9.27
CA PHE A 406 18.92 -0.01 8.18
C PHE A 406 19.97 -0.45 7.13
N MET A 407 20.89 0.42 6.72
CA MET A 407 21.96 0.05 5.77
C MET A 407 22.88 -1.07 6.30
N TYR A 408 23.08 -1.18 7.61
CA TYR A 408 23.91 -2.24 8.21
C TYR A 408 23.12 -3.49 8.59
N SER A 409 21.79 -3.46 8.57
CA SER A 409 20.96 -4.54 9.10
C SER A 409 19.91 -5.09 8.16
N GLY A 410 19.49 -4.28 7.19
CA GLY A 410 18.32 -4.51 6.35
C GLY A 410 16.99 -4.50 7.10
N GLU A 411 16.97 -4.13 8.39
CA GLU A 411 15.77 -4.11 9.22
C GLU A 411 15.51 -2.71 9.79
N ILE A 412 14.24 -2.33 9.87
CA ILE A 412 13.80 -1.09 10.51
C ILE A 412 13.46 -1.39 11.97
N SER A 413 14.11 -0.70 12.91
CA SER A 413 13.73 -0.72 14.34
C SER A 413 13.22 0.65 14.75
N LEU A 414 11.94 0.72 15.10
CA LEU A 414 11.24 1.95 15.51
C LEU A 414 10.60 1.81 16.90
N GLU A 415 10.99 0.78 17.66
CA GLU A 415 10.21 0.24 18.79
C GLU A 415 10.06 1.19 20.00
N ASP A 416 10.89 2.25 20.10
CA ASP A 416 10.96 3.12 21.29
C ASP A 416 10.60 4.61 21.04
N SER A 417 10.17 5.00 19.83
CA SER A 417 9.91 6.42 19.54
C SER A 417 8.52 6.87 19.99
N LYS A 418 8.47 7.89 20.86
CA LYS A 418 7.21 8.53 21.31
C LYS A 418 6.45 9.24 20.18
N ASP A 419 7.14 9.56 19.07
CA ASP A 419 6.58 10.23 17.89
C ASP A 419 6.85 9.40 16.62
N PHE A 420 6.47 8.12 16.68
CA PHE A 420 6.65 7.14 15.61
C PHE A 420 6.18 7.65 14.23
N GLY A 421 5.04 8.36 14.17
CA GLY A 421 4.47 8.83 12.91
C GLY A 421 5.32 9.90 12.22
N ASN A 422 5.79 10.90 12.97
CA ASN A 422 6.63 11.97 12.44
C ASN A 422 8.02 11.44 12.06
N LEU A 423 8.60 10.57 12.90
CA LEU A 423 9.89 9.96 12.64
C LEU A 423 9.87 9.11 11.36
N LEU A 424 8.81 8.32 11.17
CA LEU A 424 8.61 7.51 9.96
C LEU A 424 8.47 8.39 8.70
N LEU A 425 7.78 9.53 8.80
CA LEU A 425 7.72 10.50 7.71
C LEU A 425 9.10 11.09 7.39
N GLN A 426 9.86 11.51 8.40
CA GLN A 426 11.21 12.05 8.20
C GLN A 426 12.13 10.99 7.58
N LEU A 427 12.01 9.73 8.01
CA LEU A 427 12.76 8.60 7.45
C LEU A 427 12.38 8.33 5.98
N LEU A 428 11.09 8.39 5.64
CA LEU A 428 10.61 8.26 4.27
C LEU A 428 11.24 9.32 3.35
N LEU A 429 11.20 10.59 3.77
CA LEU A 429 11.76 11.70 3.00
C LEU A 429 13.28 11.61 2.88
N LEU A 430 13.95 11.14 3.94
CA LEU A 430 15.39 10.93 3.93
C LEU A 430 15.79 9.78 3.00
N ALA A 431 15.03 8.68 3.01
CA ALA A 431 15.23 7.55 2.12
C ALA A 431 15.05 7.96 0.65
N ASP A 432 14.07 8.80 0.34
CA ASP A 432 13.88 9.38 -1.00
C ASP A 432 15.07 10.28 -1.39
N LYS A 433 15.47 11.21 -0.51
CA LYS A 433 16.61 12.12 -0.71
C LYS A 433 17.91 11.38 -1.02
N PHE A 434 18.17 10.28 -0.32
CA PHE A 434 19.38 9.46 -0.50
C PHE A 434 19.17 8.26 -1.43
N GLY A 435 18.01 8.09 -2.07
CA GLY A 435 17.75 6.99 -3.01
C GLY A 435 17.78 5.59 -2.37
N VAL A 436 17.55 5.47 -1.06
CA VAL A 436 17.55 4.20 -0.33
C VAL A 436 16.21 3.49 -0.54
N THR A 437 16.11 2.76 -1.64
CA THR A 437 14.83 2.29 -2.19
C THR A 437 14.08 1.33 -1.29
N LEU A 438 14.76 0.32 -0.74
CA LEU A 438 14.09 -0.67 0.12
C LEU A 438 13.59 -0.04 1.42
N LEU A 439 14.36 0.92 1.97
CA LEU A 439 13.94 1.69 3.13
C LEU A 439 12.71 2.55 2.81
N TYR A 440 12.72 3.24 1.66
CA TYR A 440 11.59 4.02 1.18
C TYR A 440 10.32 3.16 1.06
N GLN A 441 10.43 1.98 0.45
CA GLN A 441 9.33 1.04 0.27
C GLN A 441 8.77 0.54 1.61
N GLU A 442 9.64 0.14 2.53
CA GLU A 442 9.20 -0.34 3.84
C GLU A 442 8.58 0.82 4.65
N CYS A 443 9.13 2.03 4.58
CA CYS A 443 8.50 3.22 5.18
C CYS A 443 7.10 3.49 4.61
N CYS A 444 6.93 3.41 3.28
CA CYS A 444 5.63 3.55 2.64
C CYS A 444 4.64 2.50 3.16
N LYS A 445 5.07 1.24 3.21
CA LYS A 445 4.25 0.13 3.69
C LYS A 445 3.83 0.33 5.14
N THR A 446 4.77 0.59 6.04
CA THR A 446 4.48 0.82 7.46
C THR A 446 3.54 2.01 7.63
N LEU A 447 3.76 3.10 6.89
CA LEU A 447 2.91 4.28 6.96
C LEU A 447 1.49 3.97 6.51
N LEU A 448 1.31 3.23 5.41
CA LEU A 448 0.01 2.80 4.91
C LEU A 448 -0.72 1.84 5.86
N GLU A 449 0.02 0.97 6.56
CA GLU A 449 -0.52 0.06 7.59
C GLU A 449 -0.95 0.82 8.86
N CYS A 450 -0.23 1.88 9.22
CA CYS A 450 -0.51 2.73 10.37
C CYS A 450 -1.49 3.90 10.08
N LEU A 451 -1.98 4.03 8.85
CA LEU A 451 -2.94 5.08 8.49
C LEU A 451 -4.24 4.94 9.29
N SER A 452 -4.52 5.92 10.14
CA SER A 452 -5.74 6.05 10.94
C SER A 452 -6.46 7.35 10.59
N GLU A 453 -7.68 7.53 11.07
CA GLU A 453 -8.46 8.75 10.87
C GLU A 453 -7.84 9.96 11.59
N GLU A 454 -7.01 9.72 12.61
CA GLU A 454 -6.24 10.74 13.34
C GLU A 454 -4.92 11.08 12.62
N SER A 455 -4.22 10.10 12.05
CA SER A 455 -2.92 10.30 11.39
C SER A 455 -3.03 10.73 9.92
N VAL A 456 -4.18 10.53 9.26
CA VAL A 456 -4.34 10.80 7.83
C VAL A 456 -4.07 12.25 7.43
N CYS A 457 -4.49 13.22 8.25
CA CYS A 457 -4.34 14.64 7.90
C CYS A 457 -2.89 15.13 8.09
N PRO A 458 -2.21 14.87 9.23
CA PRO A 458 -0.79 15.17 9.38
C PRO A 458 0.08 14.52 8.29
N ILE A 459 -0.17 13.25 7.98
CA ILE A 459 0.54 12.54 6.92
C ILE A 459 0.28 13.19 5.57
N LEU A 460 -0.98 13.52 5.25
CA LEU A 460 -1.32 14.15 3.98
C LEU A 460 -0.61 15.49 3.79
N LEU A 461 -0.53 16.32 4.84
CA LEU A 461 0.22 17.57 4.82
C LEU A 461 1.71 17.37 4.60
N ALA A 462 2.28 16.33 5.22
CA ALA A 462 3.69 16.03 5.08
C ALA A 462 4.01 15.54 3.65
N VAL A 463 3.17 14.70 3.04
CA VAL A 463 3.48 14.07 1.75
C VAL A 463 3.05 14.89 0.53
N SER A 464 2.11 15.84 0.66
CA SER A 464 1.55 16.59 -0.48
C SER A 464 2.59 17.41 -1.25
N SER A 465 3.70 17.76 -0.59
CA SER A 465 4.80 18.51 -1.21
C SER A 465 5.83 17.62 -1.92
N PHE A 466 5.69 16.29 -1.87
CA PHE A 466 6.70 15.34 -2.35
C PHE A 466 6.17 14.51 -3.53
N PRO A 467 6.66 14.74 -4.77
CA PRO A 467 6.19 14.03 -5.96
C PRO A 467 6.37 12.51 -5.92
N SER A 468 7.35 12.01 -5.15
CA SER A 468 7.60 10.58 -4.93
C SER A 468 6.44 9.91 -4.17
N CYS A 469 5.76 10.65 -3.28
CA CYS A 469 4.77 10.10 -2.35
C CYS A 469 3.32 10.08 -2.86
N LYS A 470 3.09 10.22 -4.17
CA LYS A 470 1.74 10.28 -4.78
C LYS A 470 0.81 9.14 -4.38
N LEU A 471 1.33 7.92 -4.24
CA LEU A 471 0.50 6.77 -3.84
C LEU A 471 -0.06 6.94 -2.41
N ILE A 472 0.78 7.41 -1.49
CA ILE A 472 0.40 7.70 -0.10
C ILE A 472 -0.57 8.87 -0.10
N GLU A 473 -0.26 9.94 -0.82
CA GLU A 473 -1.09 11.13 -0.95
C GLU A 473 -2.53 10.79 -1.40
N GLU A 474 -2.68 10.03 -2.49
CA GLU A 474 -3.98 9.59 -3.00
C GLU A 474 -4.71 8.65 -2.03
N THR A 475 -3.97 7.79 -1.34
CA THR A 475 -4.55 6.92 -0.31
C THR A 475 -5.06 7.72 0.88
N CYS A 476 -4.32 8.74 1.31
CA CYS A 476 -4.72 9.67 2.35
C CYS A 476 -5.94 10.51 1.93
N LYS A 477 -5.93 11.10 0.73
CA LYS A 477 -7.09 11.85 0.19
C LYS A 477 -8.36 11.01 0.20
N ARG A 478 -8.28 9.76 -0.29
CA ARG A 478 -9.40 8.82 -0.25
C ARG A 478 -9.82 8.48 1.17
N LYS A 479 -8.88 8.14 2.07
CA LYS A 479 -9.21 7.77 3.45
C LYS A 479 -9.86 8.95 4.18
N PHE A 480 -9.34 10.16 4.01
CA PHE A 480 -9.95 11.40 4.48
C PHE A 480 -11.37 11.52 3.92
N ALA A 481 -11.57 11.37 2.61
CA ALA A 481 -12.89 11.50 2.00
C ALA A 481 -13.90 10.48 2.55
N THR A 482 -13.49 9.22 2.75
CA THR A 482 -14.33 8.16 3.33
C THR A 482 -14.63 8.32 4.82
N HIS A 483 -13.94 9.22 5.53
CA HIS A 483 -14.16 9.49 6.95
C HIS A 483 -14.25 11.00 7.22
N PHE A 484 -14.73 11.77 6.24
CA PHE A 484 -14.64 13.23 6.21
C PHE A 484 -15.22 13.90 7.47
N ASP A 485 -16.36 13.41 7.95
CA ASP A 485 -16.98 13.92 9.17
C ASP A 485 -16.09 13.77 10.39
N TYR A 486 -15.41 12.63 10.53
CA TYR A 486 -14.50 12.41 11.66
C TYR A 486 -13.26 13.28 11.49
N CYS A 487 -12.60 13.23 10.34
CA CYS A 487 -11.35 13.95 10.09
C CYS A 487 -11.50 15.47 10.29
N THR A 488 -12.61 16.06 9.82
CA THR A 488 -12.88 17.51 9.99
C THR A 488 -13.27 17.91 11.43
N THR A 489 -13.62 16.94 12.28
CA THR A 489 -13.97 17.16 13.68
C THR A 489 -12.76 16.92 14.59
N ALA A 490 -12.05 15.82 14.36
CA ALA A 490 -10.98 15.33 15.20
C ALA A 490 -9.68 16.12 15.01
N SER A 491 -9.40 16.58 13.78
CA SER A 491 -8.17 17.33 13.47
C SER A 491 -8.48 18.77 13.05
N LEU A 492 -7.61 19.69 13.47
CA LEU A 492 -7.57 21.07 12.99
C LEU A 492 -6.65 21.23 11.77
N ASP A 493 -5.83 20.22 11.50
CA ASP A 493 -4.72 20.31 10.56
C ASP A 493 -5.22 20.41 9.12
N PHE A 494 -6.46 19.97 8.85
CA PHE A 494 -7.01 20.06 7.49
C PHE A 494 -7.11 21.49 6.98
N ILE A 495 -7.16 22.48 7.89
CA ILE A 495 -7.14 23.91 7.56
C ILE A 495 -5.81 24.32 6.90
N LEU A 496 -4.72 23.59 7.18
CA LEU A 496 -3.39 23.81 6.63
C LEU A 496 -3.23 23.21 5.22
N LEU A 497 -4.18 22.37 4.77
CA LEU A 497 -4.14 21.80 3.42
C LEU A 497 -4.19 22.92 2.39
N ASP A 498 -3.43 22.77 1.31
CA ASP A 498 -3.53 23.64 0.15
C ASP A 498 -4.88 23.48 -0.57
N GLU A 499 -5.21 24.46 -1.40
CA GLU A 499 -6.48 24.50 -2.12
C GLU A 499 -6.69 23.27 -3.02
N THR A 500 -5.63 22.84 -3.71
CA THR A 500 -5.72 21.73 -4.67
C THR A 500 -6.00 20.41 -3.96
N THR A 501 -5.33 20.17 -2.84
CA THR A 501 -5.53 18.99 -2.00
C THR A 501 -6.91 19.00 -1.37
N PHE A 502 -7.35 20.11 -0.78
CA PHE A 502 -8.67 20.19 -0.15
C PHE A 502 -9.81 20.05 -1.17
N CYS A 503 -9.69 20.70 -2.33
CA CYS A 503 -10.60 20.50 -3.47
C CYS A 503 -10.69 19.03 -3.88
N SER A 504 -9.54 18.34 -4.01
CA SER A 504 -9.50 16.94 -4.40
C SER A 504 -10.25 16.02 -3.42
N ILE A 505 -10.20 16.31 -2.12
CA ILE A 505 -10.93 15.57 -1.08
C ILE A 505 -12.44 15.78 -1.25
N ILE A 506 -12.91 17.02 -1.38
CA ILE A 506 -14.35 17.35 -1.47
C ILE A 506 -14.98 16.77 -2.75
N GLN A 507 -14.21 16.73 -3.84
CA GLN A 507 -14.64 16.18 -5.13
C GLN A 507 -14.50 14.66 -5.21
N HIS A 508 -13.85 14.03 -4.22
CA HIS A 508 -13.58 12.60 -4.25
C HIS A 508 -14.88 11.78 -4.34
N GLN A 509 -14.91 10.76 -5.21
CA GLN A 509 -16.11 9.96 -5.47
C GLN A 509 -16.58 9.16 -4.25
N ASP A 510 -15.64 8.82 -3.36
CA ASP A 510 -15.89 8.12 -2.11
C ASP A 510 -16.15 9.05 -0.91
N LEU A 511 -16.37 10.36 -1.12
CA LEU A 511 -16.69 11.27 -0.02
C LEU A 511 -17.97 10.81 0.70
N THR A 512 -17.85 10.52 2.00
CA THR A 512 -19.00 10.16 2.85
C THR A 512 -19.20 11.17 3.96
N VAL A 513 -20.44 11.65 4.12
CA VAL A 513 -20.84 12.63 5.13
C VAL A 513 -22.23 12.31 5.67
N THR A 514 -22.51 12.73 6.90
CA THR A 514 -23.83 12.64 7.56
C THR A 514 -24.81 13.69 7.04
N SER A 515 -24.32 14.85 6.61
CA SER A 515 -25.13 15.88 5.95
C SER A 515 -24.27 16.81 5.08
N GLU A 516 -24.88 17.43 4.07
CA GLU A 516 -24.20 18.46 3.26
C GLU A 516 -23.88 19.73 4.08
N GLU A 517 -24.54 19.92 5.23
CA GLU A 517 -24.20 21.00 6.17
C GLU A 517 -22.79 20.80 6.75
N ARG A 518 -22.35 19.55 6.93
CA ARG A 518 -20.98 19.25 7.36
C ARG A 518 -19.95 19.66 6.32
N VAL A 519 -20.24 19.44 5.04
CA VAL A 519 -19.40 19.88 3.91
C VAL A 519 -19.32 21.40 3.88
N LEU A 520 -20.47 22.09 4.00
CA LEU A 520 -20.51 23.55 4.06
C LEU A 520 -19.67 24.10 5.21
N ASN A 521 -19.87 23.58 6.43
CA ASN A 521 -19.12 24.01 7.60
C ASN A 521 -17.62 23.76 7.45
N ALA A 522 -17.21 22.64 6.85
CA ALA A 522 -15.81 22.34 6.59
C ALA A 522 -15.19 23.32 5.58
N ILE A 523 -15.89 23.66 4.49
CA ILE A 523 -15.44 24.64 3.50
C ILE A 523 -15.26 26.02 4.14
N LEU A 524 -16.27 26.49 4.90
CA LEU A 524 -16.20 27.79 5.58
C LEU A 524 -15.03 27.83 6.57
N ARG A 525 -14.84 26.76 7.34
CA ARG A 525 -13.75 26.64 8.31
C ARG A 525 -12.37 26.65 7.65
N TRP A 526 -12.21 25.90 6.56
CA TRP A 526 -10.98 25.91 5.77
C TRP A 526 -10.70 27.31 5.21
N CYS A 527 -11.70 27.98 4.62
CA CYS A 527 -11.52 29.33 4.07
C CYS A 527 -11.18 30.38 5.13
N MET A 528 -11.70 30.26 6.35
CA MET A 528 -11.40 31.18 7.45
C MET A 528 -9.99 30.99 8.04
N GLY A 529 -9.34 29.85 7.82
CA GLY A 529 -8.04 29.57 8.45
C GLY A 529 -8.12 29.43 9.98
N ALA A 530 -9.32 29.23 10.54
CA ALA A 530 -9.57 29.51 11.95
C ALA A 530 -9.61 28.23 12.81
N LYS A 531 -8.82 28.22 13.89
CA LYS A 531 -8.61 27.04 14.75
C LYS A 531 -9.84 26.66 15.59
N GLU A 532 -10.69 27.62 15.92
CA GLU A 532 -11.94 27.35 16.66
C GLU A 532 -13.00 26.70 15.77
N TRP A 533 -14.00 26.04 16.39
CA TRP A 533 -15.09 25.43 15.65
C TRP A 533 -16.12 26.48 15.23
N TYR A 534 -16.20 26.74 13.93
CA TYR A 534 -17.17 27.67 13.34
C TYR A 534 -18.09 26.93 12.37
N GLY A 535 -19.35 26.74 12.78
CA GLY A 535 -20.43 26.45 11.84
C GLY A 535 -20.86 27.72 11.08
N TRP A 536 -21.63 27.55 10.01
CA TRP A 536 -22.15 28.65 9.20
C TRP A 536 -22.88 29.72 10.02
N GLU A 537 -23.54 29.34 11.14
CA GLU A 537 -24.24 30.26 12.04
C GLU A 537 -23.30 31.28 12.71
N MET A 538 -22.06 30.90 13.00
CA MET A 538 -21.09 31.82 13.59
C MET A 538 -20.50 32.73 12.52
N VAL A 539 -20.23 32.19 11.32
CA VAL A 539 -19.81 32.99 10.16
C VAL A 539 -20.87 34.04 9.80
N ASP A 540 -22.15 33.66 9.86
CA ASP A 540 -23.28 34.55 9.67
C ASP A 540 -23.29 35.74 10.66
N LYS A 541 -22.97 35.47 11.94
CA LYS A 541 -22.84 36.52 12.97
C LYS A 541 -21.62 37.41 12.73
N LEU A 542 -20.50 36.85 12.31
CA LEU A 542 -19.29 37.63 11.99
C LEU A 542 -19.54 38.56 10.80
N LEU A 543 -20.24 38.08 9.77
CA LEU A 543 -20.62 38.87 8.60
C LEU A 543 -21.61 40.00 8.90
N ALA A 544 -22.27 39.99 10.05
CA ALA A 544 -23.10 41.13 10.46
C ALA A 544 -22.27 42.39 10.72
N ASN A 545 -21.00 42.23 11.09
CA ASN A 545 -20.12 43.32 11.54
C ASN A 545 -18.82 43.43 10.71
N SER A 546 -18.63 42.57 9.71
CA SER A 546 -17.40 42.46 8.91
C SER A 546 -17.71 42.10 7.46
N THR A 547 -16.76 42.31 6.54
CA THR A 547 -16.89 41.92 5.12
C THR A 547 -16.31 40.52 4.85
N PRO A 548 -16.78 39.83 3.79
CA PRO A 548 -16.21 38.53 3.39
C PRO A 548 -14.69 38.57 3.17
N ASP A 549 -14.18 39.61 2.52
CA ASP A 549 -12.74 39.77 2.25
C ASP A 549 -11.90 39.80 3.53
N LEU A 550 -12.43 40.39 4.62
CA LEU A 550 -11.72 40.47 5.90
C LEU A 550 -11.76 39.13 6.66
N ILE A 551 -12.87 38.39 6.53
CA ILE A 551 -13.08 37.11 7.22
C ILE A 551 -12.29 35.98 6.55
N PHE A 552 -12.39 35.85 5.22
CA PHE A 552 -11.79 34.76 4.46
C PHE A 552 -10.43 35.10 3.86
N ARG A 553 -10.05 36.39 3.85
CA ARG A 553 -8.74 36.88 3.38
C ARG A 553 -8.41 36.34 1.99
N GLU A 554 -7.21 35.78 1.83
CA GLU A 554 -6.69 35.23 0.57
C GLU A 554 -7.52 34.05 0.04
N ARG A 555 -8.30 33.36 0.88
CA ARG A 555 -9.12 32.20 0.49
C ARG A 555 -10.55 32.56 0.09
N PHE A 556 -10.90 33.85 -0.05
CA PHE A 556 -12.24 34.25 -0.48
C PHE A 556 -12.56 33.81 -1.91
N GLN A 557 -11.56 33.83 -2.80
CA GLN A 557 -11.74 33.30 -4.17
C GLN A 557 -11.99 31.79 -4.13
N SER A 558 -11.17 31.05 -3.39
CA SER A 558 -11.33 29.61 -3.19
C SER A 558 -12.69 29.24 -2.59
N LEU A 559 -13.27 30.09 -1.72
CA LEU A 559 -14.62 29.89 -1.20
C LEU A 559 -15.66 29.85 -2.34
N ASN A 560 -15.59 30.78 -3.28
CA ASN A 560 -16.51 30.82 -4.42
C ASN A 560 -16.37 29.60 -5.33
N GLU A 561 -15.17 29.02 -5.43
CA GLU A 561 -14.89 27.82 -6.21
C GLU A 561 -15.32 26.53 -5.49
N LEU A 562 -15.25 26.52 -4.16
CA LEU A 562 -15.60 25.36 -3.33
C LEU A 562 -17.10 25.22 -3.06
N LEU A 563 -17.83 26.33 -2.90
CA LEU A 563 -19.27 26.34 -2.59
C LEU A 563 -20.13 25.50 -3.55
N PRO A 564 -19.90 25.50 -4.88
CA PRO A 564 -20.64 24.65 -5.83
C PRO A 564 -20.56 23.15 -5.55
N PHE A 565 -19.54 22.68 -4.80
CA PHE A 565 -19.42 21.27 -4.43
C PHE A 565 -20.34 20.86 -3.29
N VAL A 566 -20.97 21.81 -2.58
CA VAL A 566 -22.03 21.52 -1.60
C VAL A 566 -23.33 21.23 -2.35
N ARG A 567 -23.98 20.11 -2.01
CA ARG A 567 -25.25 19.70 -2.63
C ARG A 567 -26.43 20.35 -1.91
N PHE A 568 -26.55 21.68 -2.02
CA PHE A 568 -27.65 22.47 -1.44
C PHE A 568 -29.06 21.91 -1.68
N PRO A 569 -29.40 21.37 -2.87
CA PRO A 569 -30.70 20.73 -3.11
C PRO A 569 -31.03 19.57 -2.17
N LEU A 570 -30.04 18.99 -1.50
CA LEU A 570 -30.17 17.86 -0.58
C LEU A 570 -30.17 18.28 0.90
N LEU A 571 -30.06 19.58 1.19
CA LEU A 571 -30.20 20.11 2.54
C LEU A 571 -31.67 20.13 2.98
N PRO A 572 -31.96 20.01 4.29
CA PRO A 572 -33.31 20.14 4.80
C PRO A 572 -33.93 21.50 4.45
N TYR A 573 -35.19 21.51 4.01
CA TYR A 573 -35.90 22.72 3.58
C TYR A 573 -35.90 23.86 4.62
N HIS A 574 -36.08 23.52 5.89
CA HIS A 574 -36.07 24.51 6.97
C HIS A 574 -34.69 25.17 7.13
N LEU A 575 -33.61 24.41 6.92
CA LEU A 575 -32.25 24.92 6.95
C LEU A 575 -31.99 25.83 5.74
N LEU A 576 -32.40 25.42 4.53
CA LEU A 576 -32.30 26.25 3.32
C LEU A 576 -33.01 27.61 3.48
N LYS A 577 -34.20 27.64 4.08
CA LYS A 577 -34.88 28.93 4.39
C LYS A 577 -34.11 29.80 5.38
N LYS A 578 -33.43 29.19 6.35
CA LYS A 578 -32.59 29.91 7.31
C LYS A 578 -31.35 30.47 6.61
N LEU A 579 -30.68 29.67 5.79
CA LEU A 579 -29.55 30.07 4.96
C LEU A 579 -29.94 31.20 3.98
N GLY A 580 -31.10 31.15 3.34
CA GLY A 580 -31.55 32.20 2.42
C GLY A 580 -31.77 33.58 3.09
N LYS A 581 -31.93 33.62 4.42
CA LYS A 581 -32.07 34.87 5.19
C LYS A 581 -30.77 35.33 5.86
N SER A 582 -29.73 34.51 5.79
CA SER A 582 -28.44 34.75 6.42
C SER A 582 -27.67 35.88 5.73
N ASN A 583 -26.76 36.53 6.47
CA ASN A 583 -25.76 37.44 5.97
C ASN A 583 -24.79 36.76 4.98
N LEU A 584 -24.60 35.44 5.06
CA LEU A 584 -23.87 34.69 4.01
C LEU A 584 -24.52 34.89 2.63
N SER A 585 -25.85 34.72 2.52
CA SER A 585 -26.58 34.95 1.26
C SER A 585 -26.59 36.43 0.86
N LYS A 586 -26.60 37.36 1.82
CA LYS A 586 -26.57 38.81 1.50
C LYS A 586 -25.22 39.26 0.93
N HIS A 587 -24.12 38.70 1.44
CA HIS A 587 -22.78 39.17 1.12
C HIS A 587 -22.05 38.31 0.08
N ILE A 588 -22.47 37.05 -0.14
CA ILE A 588 -21.82 36.11 -1.06
C ILE A 588 -22.82 35.69 -2.14
N HIS A 589 -22.72 36.32 -3.31
CA HIS A 589 -23.67 36.13 -4.42
C HIS A 589 -23.73 34.67 -4.92
N VAL A 590 -22.58 33.98 -4.99
CA VAL A 590 -22.54 32.55 -5.37
C VAL A 590 -23.34 31.71 -4.38
N PHE A 591 -23.23 31.99 -3.08
CA PHE A 591 -23.96 31.29 -2.03
C PHE A 591 -25.47 31.50 -2.16
N ASP A 592 -25.93 32.74 -2.36
CA ASP A 592 -27.36 33.05 -2.54
C ASP A 592 -27.98 32.29 -3.71
N ASN A 593 -27.30 32.26 -4.85
CA ASN A 593 -27.77 31.55 -6.03
C ASN A 593 -27.93 30.04 -5.76
N LEU A 594 -26.95 29.42 -5.10
CA LEU A 594 -26.98 28.00 -4.77
C LEU A 594 -28.10 27.66 -3.76
N VAL A 595 -28.34 28.53 -2.77
CA VAL A 595 -29.43 28.37 -1.80
C VAL A 595 -30.79 28.53 -2.48
N ARG A 596 -30.96 29.53 -3.35
CA ARG A 596 -32.19 29.71 -4.14
C ARG A 596 -32.48 28.53 -5.04
N GLU A 597 -31.46 27.98 -5.70
CA GLU A 597 -31.56 26.76 -6.50
C GLU A 597 -32.04 25.58 -5.63
N GLY A 598 -31.45 25.41 -4.44
CA GLY A 598 -31.88 24.37 -3.49
C GLY A 598 -33.32 24.52 -3.01
N ILE A 599 -33.76 25.75 -2.68
CA ILE A 599 -35.15 26.04 -2.29
C ILE A 599 -36.10 25.70 -3.45
N SER A 600 -35.79 26.16 -4.66
CA SER A 600 -36.59 25.91 -5.85
C SER A 600 -36.71 24.41 -6.14
N TYR A 601 -35.61 23.66 -6.00
CA TYR A 601 -35.61 22.21 -6.18
C TYR A 601 -36.56 21.51 -5.21
N VAL A 602 -36.53 21.88 -3.93
CA VAL A 602 -37.36 21.25 -2.90
C VAL A 602 -38.84 21.63 -3.03
N GLU A 603 -39.15 22.86 -3.47
CA GLU A 603 -40.53 23.35 -3.60
C GLU A 603 -41.24 22.85 -4.85
N PHE A 604 -40.54 22.82 -5.99
CA PHE A 604 -41.17 22.59 -7.29
C PHE A 604 -40.84 21.23 -7.89
N GLY A 605 -39.73 20.59 -7.49
CA GLY A 605 -39.20 19.40 -8.16
C GLY A 605 -38.77 19.70 -9.60
N LEU A 606 -37.69 19.09 -10.08
CA LEU A 606 -37.13 19.40 -11.41
C LEU A 606 -38.14 19.01 -12.53
N GLU A 607 -38.70 20.01 -13.24
CA GLU A 607 -39.41 19.75 -14.50
C GLU A 607 -38.39 19.32 -15.59
N ARG A 608 -38.35 18.00 -15.84
CA ARG A 608 -37.85 17.28 -17.04
C ARG A 608 -36.33 17.01 -17.25
N ALA A 609 -36.11 15.73 -17.57
CA ALA A 609 -35.23 15.12 -18.59
C ALA A 609 -33.68 15.18 -18.49
N GLU A 610 -33.06 16.13 -17.80
CA GLU A 610 -31.57 16.20 -17.73
C GLU A 610 -30.99 15.97 -16.31
N GLY A 611 -31.84 15.90 -15.29
CA GLY A 611 -31.44 15.84 -13.87
C GLY A 611 -30.70 14.57 -13.43
N ASP A 612 -30.80 13.47 -14.16
CA ASP A 612 -30.26 12.17 -13.72
C ASP A 612 -28.73 12.08 -13.82
N ARG A 613 -28.06 13.03 -14.50
CA ARG A 613 -26.59 13.05 -14.65
C ARG A 613 -25.85 14.06 -13.77
N ASN A 614 -26.55 15.01 -13.15
CA ASN A 614 -25.88 16.06 -12.40
C ASN A 614 -25.65 15.65 -10.94
N ILE A 615 -24.38 15.54 -10.56
CA ILE A 615 -23.90 15.07 -9.26
C ILE A 615 -24.44 15.92 -8.09
N ARG A 616 -24.78 17.20 -8.33
CA ARG A 616 -25.31 18.12 -7.31
C ARG A 616 -26.70 17.74 -6.76
N PHE A 617 -27.46 16.90 -7.48
CA PHE A 617 -28.79 16.43 -7.06
C PHE A 617 -28.79 14.97 -6.57
N GLN A 618 -27.63 14.32 -6.54
CA GLN A 618 -27.50 12.94 -6.10
C GLN A 618 -26.96 12.90 -4.67
N TYR A 619 -27.44 12.01 -3.81
CA TYR A 619 -26.85 11.82 -2.48
C TYR A 619 -25.42 11.31 -2.57
N ARG A 620 -24.57 11.72 -1.62
CA ARG A 620 -23.24 11.11 -1.46
C ARG A 620 -23.39 9.65 -1.05
N ARG A 621 -22.33 8.87 -1.25
CA ARG A 621 -22.24 7.56 -0.59
C ARG A 621 -22.40 7.83 0.91
N SER A 622 -23.39 7.21 1.53
CA SER A 622 -23.64 7.47 2.94
C SER A 622 -22.51 6.85 3.75
N SER A 623 -22.14 7.50 4.87
CA SER A 623 -21.21 6.95 5.86
C SER A 623 -21.81 5.76 6.63
N TYR A 624 -23.07 5.40 6.35
CA TYR A 624 -23.75 4.28 6.98
C TYR A 624 -23.20 2.96 6.41
N LYS A 625 -22.65 2.12 7.30
CA LYS A 625 -22.46 0.69 6.99
C LYS A 625 -23.82 0.10 6.63
N GLU A 626 -23.89 -0.58 5.48
CA GLU A 626 -25.03 -1.42 5.12
C GLU A 626 -25.16 -2.53 6.17
N LEU A 627 -26.20 -2.47 7.01
CA LEU A 627 -26.44 -3.46 8.05
C LEU A 627 -26.90 -4.77 7.38
N GLN A 628 -26.01 -5.77 7.36
CA GLN A 628 -26.35 -7.08 6.84
C GLN A 628 -27.12 -7.89 7.90
N TYR A 629 -28.28 -8.42 7.51
CA TYR A 629 -29.01 -9.40 8.32
C TYR A 629 -28.16 -10.67 8.44
N ILE A 630 -27.75 -11.03 9.67
CA ILE A 630 -26.91 -12.21 9.94
C ILE A 630 -27.79 -13.40 10.36
N CYS A 631 -28.56 -13.28 11.45
CA CYS A 631 -29.52 -14.29 11.91
C CYS A 631 -30.41 -13.75 13.05
N ASP A 632 -31.45 -14.50 13.42
CA ASP A 632 -32.30 -14.18 14.57
C ASP A 632 -31.57 -14.49 15.90
N GLY A 633 -31.62 -13.57 16.87
CA GLY A 633 -31.18 -13.81 18.25
C GLY A 633 -29.75 -13.39 18.61
N ASP A 634 -29.16 -12.43 17.89
CA ASP A 634 -27.83 -11.88 18.20
C ASP A 634 -27.74 -11.38 19.66
N SER A 635 -26.60 -11.67 20.30
CA SER A 635 -26.27 -11.30 21.68
C SER A 635 -25.32 -10.10 21.74
N ASN A 636 -24.99 -9.46 20.61
CA ASN A 636 -24.00 -8.38 20.53
C ASN A 636 -24.55 -7.06 19.93
N GLY A 637 -25.85 -6.96 19.63
CA GLY A 637 -26.44 -5.77 18.98
C GLY A 637 -27.00 -4.69 19.94
N VAL A 638 -27.22 -3.46 19.46
CA VAL A 638 -27.72 -2.31 20.28
C VAL A 638 -29.04 -2.59 21.01
N LEU A 639 -30.00 -3.31 20.41
CA LEU A 639 -31.23 -3.70 21.10
C LEU A 639 -30.98 -4.69 22.25
N TYR A 640 -29.98 -5.55 22.10
CA TYR A 640 -29.54 -6.47 23.16
C TYR A 640 -28.80 -5.70 24.27
N PHE A 641 -27.92 -4.78 23.89
CA PHE A 641 -27.22 -3.89 24.82
C PHE A 641 -28.22 -3.04 25.62
N ALA A 642 -29.20 -2.41 24.96
CA ALA A 642 -30.29 -1.71 25.65
C ALA A 642 -31.10 -2.64 26.56
N GLY A 643 -31.45 -3.84 26.09
CA GLY A 643 -32.19 -4.83 26.86
C GLY A 643 -31.44 -5.39 28.08
N THR A 644 -30.11 -5.42 28.06
CA THR A 644 -29.26 -5.79 29.20
C THR A 644 -28.95 -4.61 30.12
N SER A 645 -29.63 -3.47 29.96
CA SER A 645 -29.29 -2.24 30.69
C SER A 645 -27.82 -1.84 30.47
N TYR A 646 -27.41 -1.84 29.21
CA TYR A 646 -26.05 -1.50 28.78
C TYR A 646 -25.00 -2.46 29.38
N GLY A 647 -25.31 -3.77 29.39
CA GLY A 647 -24.43 -4.83 29.89
C GLY A 647 -24.48 -5.10 31.40
N GLN A 648 -25.27 -4.33 32.16
CA GLN A 648 -25.30 -4.43 33.63
C GLN A 648 -26.24 -5.51 34.17
N HIS A 649 -27.24 -5.95 33.40
CA HIS A 649 -28.31 -6.82 33.86
C HIS A 649 -28.64 -7.92 32.83
N LYS A 650 -29.32 -8.98 33.28
CA LYS A 650 -29.90 -9.97 32.36
C LYS A 650 -30.87 -9.30 31.40
N TRP A 651 -30.89 -9.77 30.16
CA TRP A 651 -31.71 -9.18 29.10
C TRP A 651 -33.20 -9.14 29.48
N VAL A 652 -33.80 -7.97 29.31
CA VAL A 652 -35.23 -7.70 29.35
C VAL A 652 -35.61 -7.01 28.05
N ASN A 653 -36.81 -7.25 27.53
CA ASN A 653 -37.27 -6.57 26.32
C ASN A 653 -37.16 -5.04 26.49
N PRO A 654 -36.39 -4.34 25.64
CA PRO A 654 -36.05 -2.94 25.87
C PRO A 654 -37.28 -2.01 25.80
N VAL A 655 -38.32 -2.38 25.04
CA VAL A 655 -39.62 -1.68 25.02
C VAL A 655 -40.37 -1.86 26.34
N LEU A 656 -40.36 -3.07 26.92
CA LEU A 656 -40.99 -3.32 28.23
C LEU A 656 -40.27 -2.58 29.36
N SER A 657 -38.95 -2.46 29.27
CA SER A 657 -38.14 -1.69 30.21
C SER A 657 -38.17 -0.17 30.00
N LYS A 658 -38.93 0.32 28.99
CA LYS A 658 -39.03 1.74 28.60
C LYS A 658 -37.69 2.41 28.28
N ARG A 659 -36.69 1.63 27.84
CA ARG A 659 -35.37 2.15 27.42
C ARG A 659 -35.35 2.59 25.97
N ILE A 660 -36.24 2.03 25.15
CA ILE A 660 -36.48 2.45 23.77
C ILE A 660 -37.98 2.61 23.55
N THR A 661 -38.35 3.48 22.62
CA THR A 661 -39.73 3.64 22.16
C THR A 661 -39.82 3.21 20.72
N ILE A 662 -40.82 2.39 20.39
CA ILE A 662 -41.07 1.95 19.03
C ILE A 662 -42.48 2.36 18.65
N THR A 663 -42.60 3.11 17.56
CA THR A 663 -43.87 3.55 17.01
C THR A 663 -44.02 3.09 15.56
N ALA A 664 -45.26 2.93 15.13
CA ALA A 664 -45.60 2.54 13.76
C ALA A 664 -46.54 3.57 13.14
N SER A 665 -46.58 3.60 11.81
CA SER A 665 -47.55 4.41 11.07
C SER A 665 -49.00 3.97 11.28
N SER A 666 -49.24 2.74 11.76
CA SER A 666 -50.58 2.24 12.12
C SER A 666 -50.74 2.02 13.63
N PRO A 667 -51.98 2.08 14.17
CA PRO A 667 -52.26 1.75 15.56
C PRO A 667 -51.81 0.32 15.93
N THR A 668 -51.53 0.13 17.22
CA THR A 668 -51.12 -1.15 17.79
C THR A 668 -52.20 -2.21 17.55
N SER A 669 -51.81 -3.39 17.04
CA SER A 669 -52.72 -4.49 16.74
C SER A 669 -52.02 -5.83 16.92
N ARG A 670 -52.75 -6.95 16.76
CA ARG A 670 -52.15 -8.30 16.73
C ARG A 670 -51.11 -8.52 15.63
N TYR A 671 -51.06 -7.63 14.64
CA TYR A 671 -50.09 -7.64 13.54
C TYR A 671 -49.14 -6.43 13.61
N THR A 672 -49.31 -5.53 14.58
CA THR A 672 -48.50 -4.31 14.76
C THR A 672 -48.17 -4.20 16.24
N ASP A 673 -47.33 -5.12 16.73
CA ASP A 673 -46.87 -5.15 18.12
C ASP A 673 -45.37 -4.75 18.20
N PRO A 674 -45.07 -3.56 18.72
CA PRO A 674 -43.69 -3.10 18.95
C PRO A 674 -42.87 -4.04 19.84
N LYS A 675 -43.51 -4.81 20.75
CA LYS A 675 -42.82 -5.71 21.68
C LYS A 675 -42.30 -6.95 20.96
N SER A 676 -43.11 -7.51 20.06
CA SER A 676 -42.75 -8.66 19.22
C SER A 676 -41.67 -8.30 18.20
N LEU A 677 -41.52 -7.01 17.86
CA LEU A 677 -40.48 -6.54 16.94
C LEU A 677 -39.07 -6.61 17.53
N VAL A 678 -38.92 -6.55 18.85
CA VAL A 678 -37.61 -6.55 19.54
C VAL A 678 -37.47 -7.69 20.55
N SER A 679 -38.24 -8.76 20.37
CA SER A 679 -38.10 -9.99 21.16
C SER A 679 -36.84 -10.76 20.75
N ARG A 680 -36.23 -11.49 21.69
CA ARG A 680 -35.10 -12.40 21.40
C ARG A 680 -35.49 -13.64 20.60
N THR A 681 -36.78 -13.93 20.51
CA THR A 681 -37.33 -15.06 19.77
C THR A 681 -38.29 -14.53 18.72
N TYR A 682 -38.29 -15.13 17.54
CA TYR A 682 -39.28 -14.82 16.51
C TYR A 682 -40.68 -15.19 17.04
N GLN A 683 -41.54 -14.18 17.22
CA GLN A 683 -42.91 -14.39 17.72
C GLN A 683 -43.98 -14.31 16.61
N GLY A 684 -43.61 -13.85 15.41
CA GLY A 684 -44.51 -13.69 14.28
C GLY A 684 -44.14 -12.51 13.38
N THR A 685 -44.80 -12.41 12.22
CA THR A 685 -44.57 -11.31 11.27
C THR A 685 -45.37 -10.08 11.68
N CYS A 686 -44.69 -8.93 11.86
CA CYS A 686 -45.30 -7.65 12.21
C CYS A 686 -45.29 -6.68 11.02
N PHE A 687 -46.38 -5.95 10.82
CA PHE A 687 -46.60 -5.02 9.71
C PHE A 687 -47.01 -3.64 10.23
N ALA A 688 -46.47 -2.59 9.61
CA ALA A 688 -47.00 -1.24 9.75
C ALA A 688 -47.98 -0.98 8.61
N GLY A 689 -49.20 -0.56 8.95
CA GLY A 689 -50.22 -0.18 7.98
C GLY A 689 -49.97 1.20 7.37
N PRO A 690 -50.46 1.46 6.15
CA PRO A 690 -50.25 2.72 5.46
C PRO A 690 -50.99 3.88 6.17
N ARG A 691 -50.28 4.98 6.41
CA ARG A 691 -50.78 6.25 6.91
C ARG A 691 -50.62 7.33 5.84
N MET A 692 -51.59 8.24 5.77
CA MET A 692 -51.49 9.42 4.92
C MET A 692 -50.66 10.48 5.64
N GLU A 693 -49.51 10.83 5.06
CA GLU A 693 -48.69 11.96 5.51
C GLU A 693 -48.39 12.82 4.28
N HIS A 694 -48.71 14.12 4.35
CA HIS A 694 -48.47 15.09 3.27
C HIS A 694 -49.00 14.66 1.87
N GLY A 695 -50.17 14.00 1.83
CA GLY A 695 -50.81 13.58 0.57
C GLY A 695 -50.29 12.26 -0.03
N ASN A 696 -49.25 11.66 0.53
CA ASN A 696 -48.68 10.38 0.09
C ASN A 696 -48.93 9.27 1.13
N LYS A 697 -49.08 8.02 0.66
CA LYS A 697 -49.26 6.83 1.51
C LYS A 697 -47.90 6.28 1.92
N TYR A 698 -47.59 6.35 3.21
CA TYR A 698 -46.37 5.78 3.79
C TYR A 698 -46.70 4.71 4.82
N ALA A 699 -45.92 3.64 4.85
CA ALA A 699 -45.91 2.67 5.93
C ALA A 699 -44.51 2.68 6.55
N TRP A 700 -44.42 2.90 7.85
CA TRP A 700 -43.16 3.08 8.54
C TRP A 700 -43.17 2.54 9.97
N TRP A 701 -41.98 2.19 10.43
CA TRP A 701 -41.67 1.98 11.84
C TRP A 701 -40.59 2.97 12.25
N MET A 702 -40.70 3.52 13.45
CA MET A 702 -39.73 4.40 14.07
C MET A 702 -39.23 3.74 15.35
N VAL A 703 -37.92 3.67 15.50
CA VAL A 703 -37.25 3.26 16.74
C VAL A 703 -36.53 4.47 17.31
N ASP A 704 -36.93 4.85 18.53
CA ASP A 704 -36.40 5.99 19.27
C ASP A 704 -35.57 5.46 20.47
N PHE A 705 -34.29 5.84 20.49
CA PHE A 705 -33.34 5.46 21.52
C PHE A 705 -33.12 6.55 22.58
N GLY A 706 -33.82 7.69 22.49
CA GLY A 706 -33.68 8.85 23.38
C GLY A 706 -33.36 10.16 22.65
N GLN A 707 -33.10 11.23 23.43
CA GLN A 707 -33.10 12.64 22.99
C GLN A 707 -32.24 12.98 21.75
N ASP A 708 -31.30 12.13 21.33
CA ASP A 708 -30.38 12.43 20.23
C ASP A 708 -30.31 11.35 19.11
N HIS A 709 -31.11 10.28 19.15
CA HIS A 709 -30.98 9.16 18.19
C HIS A 709 -32.33 8.57 17.77
N GLN A 710 -32.77 8.87 16.54
CA GLN A 710 -33.99 8.31 15.93
C GLN A 710 -33.68 7.59 14.61
N VAL A 711 -34.30 6.43 14.39
CA VAL A 711 -34.19 5.66 13.13
C VAL A 711 -35.56 5.46 12.52
N TYR A 712 -35.70 5.85 11.25
CA TYR A 712 -36.93 5.70 10.46
C TYR A 712 -36.74 4.65 9.36
N ALA A 713 -37.67 3.68 9.29
CA ALA A 713 -37.69 2.65 8.25
C ALA A 713 -38.97 2.75 7.42
N TYR A 714 -38.84 3.01 6.12
CA TYR A 714 -39.94 3.13 5.16
C TYR A 714 -40.02 1.89 4.25
N SER A 715 -41.17 1.20 4.18
CA SER A 715 -41.37 0.10 3.22
C SER A 715 -42.85 -0.20 2.95
N ARG A 716 -43.17 -0.58 1.70
CA ARG A 716 -44.51 -1.00 1.24
C ARG A 716 -44.86 -2.45 1.61
N PHE A 717 -43.86 -3.25 1.98
CA PHE A 717 -43.98 -4.61 2.50
C PHE A 717 -42.84 -4.81 3.48
N VAL A 718 -43.11 -4.63 4.77
CA VAL A 718 -42.11 -4.93 5.78
C VAL A 718 -42.39 -6.34 6.31
N LYS A 719 -41.68 -7.33 5.75
CA LYS A 719 -40.93 -8.20 6.66
C LYS A 719 -39.79 -7.31 7.16
N LEU A 720 -39.86 -6.86 8.40
CA LEU A 720 -38.66 -6.35 9.08
C LEU A 720 -37.87 -7.59 9.48
N PRO A 721 -36.75 -7.96 8.83
CA PRO A 721 -35.73 -8.65 9.60
C PRO A 721 -35.28 -7.62 10.64
N PHE A 722 -35.51 -7.96 11.90
CA PHE A 722 -35.00 -7.28 13.09
C PHE A 722 -33.78 -6.39 12.79
N PHE A 723 -33.92 -5.07 12.97
CA PHE A 723 -32.79 -4.16 12.89
C PHE A 723 -31.81 -4.48 14.03
N TRP A 724 -30.60 -4.91 13.70
CA TRP A 724 -29.50 -5.07 14.67
C TRP A 724 -28.33 -4.21 14.24
N PHE A 725 -27.83 -3.41 15.18
CA PHE A 725 -26.68 -2.52 15.03
C PHE A 725 -25.45 -3.23 15.59
N ILE A 726 -24.35 -3.29 14.84
CA ILE A 726 -23.03 -3.70 15.33
C ILE A 726 -22.11 -2.47 15.22
N SER A 727 -21.37 -2.16 16.28
CA SER A 727 -20.31 -1.13 16.31
C SER A 727 -19.17 -1.47 15.33
#